data_AF-A0A175WG83-F1
#
_entry.id   AF-A0A175WG83-F1
#
_cell.length_a   1.000
_cell.length_b   1.000
_cell.length_c   1.000
_cell.angle_alpha   90.00
_cell.angle_beta   90.00
_cell.angle_gamma   90.00
#
_symmetry.space_group_name_H-M   'P 1'
#
loop_
_entity.id
_entity.type
_entity.pdbx_description
1 polymer ?
#
loop_
_entity_poly.entity_id
_entity_poly.type
_entity_poly.pdbx_seq_one_letter_code
_entity_poly.pdbx_strand_id
1 'polypeptide(L)'
;MPPNRIFGQPGGLQDLDAETWDKVVSDVIGKQMLKESAHIYNPLAVSTDNSPEERKISWQAFPKNLRECQKKWALADMRENQDEYCEWEVQRENGKIVKITFTCEVPEYWEQMCEDKPDHLLQQYRFLLGNDNITIDDLRKNGKYDTKNKWNLDVQKNGDIVHLSQANNTLKDAVELVADSTILRRDQNDTLIEDQMRLLDEVASIDNKDRSKGRHSDPEIMAIVNEFVRNGKSVAITESPGVYIDNFDYAKFSVPGHDNVNIHRFWTVARGDKAKCVRAVFQVPPDLGFVVGDIVDDKSHQIDHGSRVAEHVWIRLDVQSLPHAAVSNGTNPDTDTRGDNEGQLYQYIEGRDIEPFKLDTDFIANNLEKEWFGRYLASKATKKEEALKFSDLLAQLPDHTWRAFAADEGIGLKWPQREQFRVRLVVFCTPEKSTAKPARSPPTSKVADIDELVENSFRTNTVAIVAVPPASDPTNVDSPLSSLQVASYSHELGVFHFYNRERVSAAGSRARWLFFGSSTDAFAGDTQGLGVFCGHPNGGIIMKEFENPWVHWHTDQHPLRIPDGHPLNSYDALKHNTSFNFGSGKDMATIVLKGNRAWFDKRMKLDFGDLWPQEDDLLVASIPYDTYDKARRELGLRTLHEFGKDFGSPRNPAGDREAQAPWKVLVPGIEDVEGVKRIIKSKLLSEKEVAALLMVDFWNPIFSWRRAQLMRYIPSTARWDGTKYTLGTGLTRAIRAAAAAKPDGSPEAEYVQLLDAQGDFSVNFSDKLIAFIAQVNKGLKDSRHSKDSVKNCLRVAESKRRIFRPSPWLNLPAHPLAEFNMALPYATSMPDDPSGPWEFTASGAFRQAKPSENIWHSRSAQAPFSSAGCPFSSTKETTLQRG
;
A
#
# COMPACT_ATOMS: atom_id res chain seq x y z
N MET A 1 -10.07 -34.90 3.95
CA MET A 1 -9.38 -34.10 2.93
C MET A 1 -8.85 -35.05 1.87
N PRO A 2 -9.27 -34.96 0.60
CA PRO A 2 -8.55 -35.62 -0.48
C PRO A 2 -7.11 -35.07 -0.56
N PRO A 3 -6.13 -35.82 -1.09
CA PRO A 3 -4.73 -35.39 -1.14
C PRO A 3 -4.60 -34.02 -1.84
N ASN A 4 -3.68 -33.18 -1.36
CA ASN A 4 -3.38 -31.82 -1.85
C ASN A 4 -3.48 -31.75 -3.38
N ARG A 5 -4.64 -31.33 -3.90
CA ARG A 5 -4.75 -30.92 -5.30
C ARG A 5 -4.12 -29.55 -5.39
N ILE A 6 -3.33 -29.35 -6.44
CA ILE A 6 -2.63 -28.10 -6.73
C ILE A 6 -2.98 -27.68 -8.15
N PHE A 7 -2.96 -26.38 -8.43
CA PHE A 7 -3.19 -25.87 -9.77
C PHE A 7 -2.03 -26.28 -10.70
N GLY A 8 -2.39 -26.81 -11.86
CA GLY A 8 -1.44 -27.15 -12.91
C GLY A 8 -0.92 -25.90 -13.63
N GLN A 9 0.32 -25.98 -14.09
CA GLN A 9 0.95 -24.95 -14.92
C GLN A 9 0.18 -24.77 -16.24
N PRO A 10 0.10 -23.54 -16.79
CA PRO A 10 -0.59 -23.29 -18.06
C PRO A 10 0.03 -24.15 -19.16
N GLY A 11 -0.81 -24.86 -19.92
CA GLY A 11 -0.36 -25.74 -21.02
C GLY A 11 0.52 -26.92 -20.59
N GLY A 12 0.61 -27.24 -19.30
CA GLY A 12 1.50 -28.29 -18.80
C GLY A 12 2.99 -27.94 -18.88
N LEU A 13 3.32 -26.63 -18.91
CA LEU A 13 4.70 -26.17 -18.90
C LEU A 13 5.44 -26.63 -17.64
N GLN A 14 6.67 -27.13 -17.81
CA GLN A 14 7.48 -27.69 -16.73
C GLN A 14 8.60 -26.75 -16.24
N ASP A 15 8.58 -25.49 -16.66
CA ASP A 15 9.64 -24.54 -16.31
C ASP A 15 9.61 -24.20 -14.82
N LEU A 16 8.41 -23.95 -14.27
CA LEU A 16 8.14 -23.83 -12.84
C LEU A 16 7.68 -25.15 -12.22
N ASP A 17 7.97 -25.35 -10.95
CA ASP A 17 7.34 -26.43 -10.18
C ASP A 17 5.85 -26.13 -9.94
N ALA A 18 5.06 -27.18 -9.83
CA ALA A 18 3.61 -27.07 -9.72
C ALA A 18 3.18 -26.43 -8.39
N GLU A 19 3.92 -26.67 -7.30
CA GLU A 19 3.62 -26.11 -5.98
C GLU A 19 3.83 -24.59 -5.94
N THR A 20 4.89 -24.09 -6.58
CA THR A 20 5.15 -22.67 -6.73
C THR A 20 4.08 -22.00 -7.59
N TRP A 21 3.72 -22.61 -8.72
CA TRP A 21 2.67 -22.08 -9.57
C TRP A 21 1.30 -22.07 -8.87
N ASP A 22 0.99 -23.12 -8.11
CA ASP A 22 -0.22 -23.20 -7.28
C ASP A 22 -0.32 -22.04 -6.28
N LYS A 23 0.80 -21.65 -5.67
CA LYS A 23 0.83 -20.48 -4.79
C LYS A 23 0.49 -19.18 -5.52
N VAL A 24 1.09 -18.93 -6.69
CA VAL A 24 0.81 -17.74 -7.50
C VAL A 24 -0.68 -17.67 -7.86
N VAL A 25 -1.23 -18.79 -8.32
CA VAL A 25 -2.64 -18.88 -8.72
C VAL A 25 -3.57 -18.75 -7.52
N SER A 26 -3.28 -19.42 -6.41
CA SER A 26 -4.06 -19.36 -5.18
C SER A 26 -4.10 -17.94 -4.61
N ASP A 27 -2.99 -17.19 -4.68
CA ASP A 27 -2.95 -15.79 -4.28
C ASP A 27 -3.83 -14.90 -5.17
N VAL A 28 -3.86 -15.17 -6.49
CA VAL A 28 -4.73 -14.43 -7.42
C VAL A 28 -6.21 -14.76 -7.16
N ILE A 29 -6.58 -16.03 -7.08
CA ILE A 29 -7.97 -16.47 -6.85
C ILE A 29 -8.45 -16.05 -5.46
N GLY A 30 -7.65 -16.23 -4.42
CA GLY A 30 -7.99 -15.91 -3.04
C GLY A 30 -8.39 -14.44 -2.86
N LYS A 31 -7.67 -13.51 -3.51
CA LYS A 31 -8.03 -12.08 -3.51
C LYS A 31 -9.40 -11.81 -4.13
N GLN A 32 -9.79 -12.59 -5.15
CA GLN A 32 -11.08 -12.44 -5.81
C GLN A 32 -12.22 -13.08 -5.01
N MET A 33 -11.95 -14.16 -4.27
CA MET A 33 -12.93 -14.81 -3.39
C MET A 33 -13.37 -13.93 -2.21
N LEU A 34 -12.60 -12.90 -1.87
CA LEU A 34 -12.97 -11.90 -0.85
C LEU A 34 -14.02 -10.89 -1.34
N LYS A 35 -14.35 -10.87 -2.65
CA LYS A 35 -15.34 -9.94 -3.21
C LYS A 35 -16.76 -10.36 -2.79
N GLU A 36 -17.42 -9.53 -1.98
CA GLU A 36 -18.81 -9.72 -1.59
C GLU A 36 -19.72 -9.94 -2.82
N SER A 37 -20.61 -10.93 -2.76
CA SER A 37 -21.56 -11.32 -3.83
C SER A 37 -20.96 -12.00 -5.07
N ALA A 38 -19.66 -12.30 -5.08
CA ALA A 38 -19.07 -13.09 -6.16
C ALA A 38 -19.50 -14.56 -6.04
N HIS A 39 -20.08 -15.12 -7.10
CA HIS A 39 -20.38 -16.56 -7.18
C HIS A 39 -19.19 -17.32 -7.76
N ILE A 40 -17.98 -17.00 -7.31
CA ILE A 40 -16.73 -17.65 -7.70
C ILE A 40 -16.33 -18.70 -6.65
N TYR A 41 -15.68 -19.79 -7.08
CA TYR A 41 -15.16 -20.81 -6.17
C TYR A 41 -13.76 -21.29 -6.56
N ASN A 42 -13.04 -21.86 -5.59
CA ASN A 42 -11.79 -22.55 -5.86
C ASN A 42 -12.09 -24.00 -6.29
N PRO A 43 -11.72 -24.42 -7.50
CA PRO A 43 -12.03 -25.76 -7.99
C PRO A 43 -11.28 -26.89 -7.27
N LEU A 44 -10.18 -26.56 -6.59
CA LEU A 44 -9.44 -27.50 -5.75
C LEU A 44 -10.13 -27.74 -4.40
N ALA A 45 -11.03 -26.84 -3.99
CA ALA A 45 -11.77 -26.91 -2.72
C ALA A 45 -13.10 -27.69 -2.81
N VAL A 46 -13.53 -28.10 -4.02
CA VAL A 46 -14.81 -28.81 -4.22
C VAL A 46 -14.59 -30.31 -4.40
N SER A 47 -15.51 -31.13 -3.89
CA SER A 47 -15.47 -32.59 -4.04
C SER A 47 -15.46 -33.01 -5.51
N THR A 48 -14.64 -34.02 -5.83
CA THR A 48 -14.54 -34.67 -7.15
C THR A 48 -15.79 -35.44 -7.55
N ASP A 49 -16.73 -35.65 -6.63
CA ASP A 49 -18.00 -36.35 -6.91
C ASP A 49 -18.93 -35.53 -7.81
N ASN A 50 -18.74 -34.22 -7.84
CA ASN A 50 -19.46 -33.32 -8.73
C ASN A 50 -18.77 -33.30 -10.11
N SER A 51 -19.52 -33.54 -11.18
CA SER A 51 -19.03 -33.32 -12.55
C SER A 51 -19.32 -31.86 -12.95
N PRO A 52 -18.32 -30.96 -12.95
CA PRO A 52 -18.54 -29.58 -13.32
C PRO A 52 -18.86 -29.47 -14.81
N GLU A 53 -19.69 -28.48 -15.17
CA GLU A 53 -19.90 -28.11 -16.56
C GLU A 53 -18.76 -27.20 -17.00
N GLU A 54 -17.90 -27.70 -17.87
CA GLU A 54 -16.82 -26.92 -18.48
C GLU A 54 -17.32 -26.14 -19.70
N ARG A 55 -16.83 -24.91 -19.85
CA ARG A 55 -17.06 -24.08 -21.02
C ARG A 55 -15.78 -23.40 -21.47
N LYS A 56 -15.49 -23.56 -22.77
CA LYS A 56 -14.43 -22.88 -23.49
C LYS A 56 -14.97 -21.56 -24.03
N ILE A 57 -14.59 -20.44 -23.42
CA ILE A 57 -14.96 -19.09 -23.85
C ILE A 57 -13.94 -18.67 -24.89
N SER A 58 -14.32 -18.53 -26.16
CA SER A 58 -13.37 -18.31 -27.26
C SER A 58 -13.65 -17.01 -28.02
N TRP A 59 -12.60 -16.29 -28.38
CA TRP A 59 -12.65 -15.03 -29.14
C TRP A 59 -11.48 -14.91 -30.13
N GLN A 60 -11.52 -13.92 -31.02
CA GLN A 60 -10.47 -13.72 -32.02
C GLN A 60 -9.28 -12.95 -31.44
N ALA A 61 -8.06 -13.34 -31.81
CA ALA A 61 -6.82 -12.68 -31.39
C ALA A 61 -6.66 -11.26 -31.98
N PHE A 62 -7.29 -10.98 -33.12
CA PHE A 62 -7.23 -9.67 -33.75
C PHE A 62 -7.97 -8.61 -32.91
N PRO A 63 -7.33 -7.46 -32.58
CA PRO A 63 -7.92 -6.42 -31.75
C PRO A 63 -9.23 -5.86 -32.34
N LYS A 64 -10.33 -6.03 -31.62
CA LYS A 64 -11.67 -5.61 -32.08
C LYS A 64 -11.73 -4.12 -32.43
N ASN A 65 -11.13 -3.29 -31.59
CA ASN A 65 -11.06 -1.84 -31.71
C ASN A 65 -10.42 -1.35 -33.02
N LEU A 66 -9.64 -2.20 -33.70
CA LEU A 66 -8.98 -1.85 -34.96
C LEU A 66 -9.74 -2.30 -36.21
N ARG A 67 -10.83 -3.09 -36.09
CA ARG A 67 -11.50 -3.71 -37.26
C ARG A 67 -11.92 -2.71 -38.34
N GLU A 68 -12.37 -1.53 -37.95
CA GLU A 68 -12.86 -0.47 -38.84
C GLU A 68 -11.76 0.56 -39.21
N CYS A 69 -10.53 0.38 -38.74
CA CYS A 69 -9.43 1.31 -39.03
C CYS A 69 -8.87 1.10 -40.45
N GLN A 70 -8.64 2.19 -41.20
CA GLN A 70 -8.07 2.11 -42.55
C GLN A 70 -6.69 1.43 -42.63
N LYS A 71 -5.87 1.56 -41.57
CA LYS A 71 -4.55 0.94 -41.46
C LYS A 71 -4.52 -0.22 -40.46
N LYS A 72 -5.66 -0.90 -40.28
CA LYS A 72 -5.84 -1.91 -39.23
C LYS A 72 -4.73 -2.97 -39.17
N TRP A 73 -4.22 -3.41 -40.32
CA TRP A 73 -3.18 -4.45 -40.38
C TRP A 73 -1.86 -4.00 -39.75
N ALA A 74 -1.39 -2.80 -40.13
CA ALA A 74 -0.16 -2.24 -39.60
C ALA A 74 -0.30 -1.82 -38.14
N LEU A 75 -1.48 -1.31 -37.74
CA LEU A 75 -1.75 -0.95 -36.35
C LEU A 75 -1.83 -2.18 -35.44
N ALA A 76 -2.48 -3.26 -35.88
CA ALA A 76 -2.61 -4.49 -35.11
C ALA A 76 -1.27 -5.23 -34.93
N ASP A 77 -0.34 -5.09 -35.88
CA ASP A 77 1.03 -5.61 -35.71
C ASP A 77 1.85 -4.85 -34.66
N MET A 78 1.38 -3.70 -34.14
CA MET A 78 2.05 -3.00 -33.04
C MET A 78 1.68 -3.65 -31.71
N ARG A 79 2.68 -4.12 -30.94
CA ARG A 79 2.52 -4.80 -29.64
C ARG A 79 1.61 -4.07 -28.64
N GLU A 80 1.59 -2.74 -28.66
CA GLU A 80 0.74 -1.94 -27.78
C GLU A 80 -0.77 -2.08 -28.04
N ASN A 81 -1.14 -2.48 -29.27
CA ASN A 81 -2.53 -2.67 -29.68
C ASN A 81 -3.01 -4.12 -29.56
N GLN A 82 -2.14 -5.07 -29.22
CA GLN A 82 -2.45 -6.50 -29.16
C GLN A 82 -3.04 -6.88 -27.78
N ASP A 83 -4.26 -6.44 -27.49
CA ASP A 83 -4.87 -6.53 -26.15
C ASP A 83 -5.95 -7.62 -25.99
N GLU A 84 -5.98 -8.62 -26.87
CA GLU A 84 -6.94 -9.75 -26.84
C GLU A 84 -6.31 -11.02 -26.23
N TYR A 85 -5.42 -10.88 -25.23
CA TYR A 85 -4.66 -11.97 -24.60
C TYR A 85 -3.84 -12.83 -25.58
N CYS A 86 -3.47 -12.27 -26.73
CA CYS A 86 -2.54 -12.86 -27.67
C CYS A 86 -1.67 -11.79 -28.28
N GLU A 87 -0.37 -11.99 -28.19
CA GLU A 87 0.62 -11.12 -28.79
C GLU A 87 1.44 -11.90 -29.81
N TRP A 88 1.90 -11.21 -30.85
CA TRP A 88 2.72 -11.79 -31.89
C TRP A 88 3.79 -10.86 -32.40
N GLU A 89 4.82 -11.47 -32.98
CA GLU A 89 5.89 -10.79 -33.70
C GLU A 89 6.15 -11.45 -35.04
N VAL A 90 6.56 -10.61 -36.00
CA VAL A 90 6.73 -10.98 -37.40
C VAL A 90 8.20 -10.91 -37.77
N GLN A 91 8.77 -12.03 -38.20
CA GLN A 91 10.10 -12.06 -38.79
C GLN A 91 9.98 -11.90 -40.32
N ARG A 92 10.72 -10.93 -40.87
CA ARG A 92 10.79 -10.64 -42.30
C ARG A 92 12.19 -10.85 -42.87
N GLU A 93 12.27 -11.37 -44.08
CA GLU A 93 13.50 -11.40 -44.88
C GLU A 93 13.18 -10.80 -46.25
N ASN A 94 14.02 -9.88 -46.72
CA ASN A 94 13.82 -9.18 -48.00
C ASN A 94 12.41 -8.56 -48.13
N GLY A 95 11.86 -8.03 -47.02
CA GLY A 95 10.54 -7.41 -46.96
C GLY A 95 9.35 -8.37 -46.85
N LYS A 96 9.54 -9.68 -47.09
CA LYS A 96 8.49 -10.70 -46.97
C LYS A 96 8.50 -11.35 -45.60
N ILE A 97 7.33 -11.71 -45.10
CA ILE A 97 7.19 -12.45 -43.84
C ILE A 97 7.70 -13.88 -44.03
N VAL A 98 8.61 -14.33 -43.17
CA VAL A 98 9.12 -15.71 -43.17
C VAL A 98 8.60 -16.53 -41.99
N LYS A 99 8.28 -15.89 -40.87
CA LYS A 99 7.80 -16.53 -39.65
C LYS A 99 6.93 -15.55 -38.85
N ILE A 100 5.85 -16.05 -38.27
CA ILE A 100 5.05 -15.32 -37.28
C ILE A 100 5.03 -16.17 -36.01
N THR A 101 5.30 -15.54 -34.86
CA THR A 101 5.27 -16.22 -33.56
C THR A 101 4.17 -15.64 -32.71
N PHE A 102 3.23 -16.46 -32.25
CA PHE A 102 2.11 -16.09 -31.39
C PHE A 102 2.34 -16.63 -29.98
N THR A 103 1.96 -15.86 -28.95
CA THR A 103 2.02 -16.29 -27.54
C THR A 103 0.84 -15.76 -26.72
N CYS A 104 0.37 -16.59 -25.79
CA CYS A 104 -0.58 -16.26 -24.72
C CYS A 104 0.04 -16.52 -23.34
N GLU A 105 1.37 -16.70 -23.27
CA GLU A 105 2.05 -16.96 -22.01
C GLU A 105 1.96 -15.73 -21.10
N VAL A 106 1.33 -15.89 -19.94
CA VAL A 106 1.06 -14.82 -18.96
C VAL A 106 2.36 -14.34 -18.29
N PRO A 107 2.55 -13.03 -18.08
CA PRO A 107 3.80 -12.48 -17.52
C PRO A 107 4.11 -13.02 -16.12
N GLU A 108 3.09 -13.32 -15.31
CA GLU A 108 3.25 -13.84 -13.95
C GLU A 108 4.05 -15.16 -13.89
N TYR A 109 3.94 -16.01 -14.93
CA TYR A 109 4.73 -17.26 -15.02
C TYR A 109 6.22 -16.98 -15.21
N TRP A 110 6.56 -15.92 -15.95
CA TRP A 110 7.94 -15.53 -16.22
C TRP A 110 8.55 -14.73 -15.06
N GLU A 111 7.74 -13.89 -14.42
CA GLU A 111 8.10 -13.19 -13.18
C GLU A 111 8.50 -14.19 -12.10
N GLN A 112 7.65 -15.19 -11.83
CA GLN A 112 7.94 -16.21 -10.83
C GLN A 112 9.17 -17.07 -11.22
N MET A 113 9.36 -17.37 -12.51
CA MET A 113 10.57 -18.08 -12.98
C MET A 113 11.84 -17.25 -12.78
N CYS A 114 11.76 -15.93 -12.90
CA CYS A 114 12.88 -15.04 -12.59
C CYS A 114 13.25 -15.04 -11.10
N GLU A 115 12.26 -15.20 -10.22
CA GLU A 115 12.46 -15.27 -8.77
C GLU A 115 13.09 -16.61 -8.37
N ASP A 116 12.52 -17.73 -8.83
CA ASP A 116 12.90 -19.05 -8.31
C ASP A 116 13.97 -19.78 -9.14
N LYS A 117 13.99 -19.56 -10.46
CA LYS A 117 14.84 -20.31 -11.40
C LYS A 117 15.45 -19.42 -12.48
N PRO A 118 16.26 -18.40 -12.13
CA PRO A 118 16.78 -17.44 -13.11
C PRO A 118 17.70 -18.03 -14.17
N ASP A 119 18.44 -19.09 -13.85
CA ASP A 119 19.27 -19.80 -14.85
C ASP A 119 18.39 -20.52 -15.89
N HIS A 120 17.25 -21.08 -15.44
CA HIS A 120 16.27 -21.70 -16.32
C HIS A 120 15.55 -20.64 -17.16
N LEU A 121 15.17 -19.50 -16.56
CA LEU A 121 14.64 -18.36 -17.29
C LEU A 121 15.58 -17.94 -18.44
N LEU A 122 16.87 -17.79 -18.13
CA LEU A 122 17.88 -17.42 -19.13
C LEU A 122 17.99 -18.47 -20.24
N GLN A 123 17.99 -19.75 -19.88
CA GLN A 123 17.99 -20.86 -20.83
C GLN A 123 16.78 -20.81 -21.75
N GLN A 124 15.58 -20.56 -21.22
CA GLN A 124 14.35 -20.47 -22.00
C GLN A 124 14.35 -19.27 -22.95
N TYR A 125 14.85 -18.12 -22.53
CA TYR A 125 15.03 -16.95 -23.41
C TYR A 125 15.98 -17.25 -24.57
N ARG A 126 17.15 -17.84 -24.29
CA ARG A 126 18.14 -18.22 -25.31
C ARG A 126 17.56 -19.24 -26.29
N PHE A 127 16.85 -20.24 -25.77
CA PHE A 127 16.22 -21.28 -26.57
C PHE A 127 15.12 -20.72 -27.48
N LEU A 128 14.20 -19.91 -26.94
CA LEU A 128 13.05 -19.42 -27.70
C LEU A 128 13.41 -18.38 -28.76
N LEU A 129 14.46 -17.61 -28.53
CA LEU A 129 14.94 -16.58 -29.45
C LEU A 129 16.13 -17.05 -30.30
N GLY A 130 16.67 -18.24 -30.06
CA GLY A 130 17.84 -18.76 -30.76
C GLY A 130 19.08 -17.87 -30.62
N ASN A 131 19.23 -17.20 -29.48
CA ASN A 131 20.29 -16.21 -29.24
C ASN A 131 21.01 -16.44 -27.91
N ASP A 132 22.16 -17.10 -27.97
CA ASP A 132 22.97 -17.41 -26.79
C ASP A 132 23.63 -16.18 -26.14
N ASN A 133 23.62 -15.02 -26.80
CA ASN A 133 24.21 -13.78 -26.26
C ASN A 133 23.33 -13.08 -25.23
N ILE A 134 22.09 -13.52 -25.03
CA ILE A 134 21.20 -13.00 -23.98
C ILE A 134 21.85 -13.27 -22.63
N THR A 135 21.79 -12.30 -21.72
CA THR A 135 22.28 -12.42 -20.34
C THR A 135 21.12 -12.23 -19.35
N ILE A 136 21.25 -12.75 -18.13
CA ILE A 136 20.20 -12.60 -17.11
C ILE A 136 19.96 -11.13 -16.73
N ASP A 137 21.00 -10.30 -16.77
CA ASP A 137 20.90 -8.86 -16.52
C ASP A 137 20.10 -8.13 -17.60
N ASP A 138 20.05 -8.67 -18.82
CA ASP A 138 19.21 -8.11 -19.86
C ASP A 138 17.71 -8.31 -19.58
N LEU A 139 17.35 -9.33 -18.79
CA LEU A 139 15.97 -9.73 -18.48
C LEU A 139 15.44 -9.07 -17.21
N ARG A 140 16.30 -8.37 -16.47
CA ARG A 140 16.00 -7.81 -15.16
C ARG A 140 16.18 -6.30 -15.14
N LYS A 141 15.35 -5.62 -14.36
CA LYS A 141 15.52 -4.21 -14.01
C LYS A 141 15.40 -4.07 -12.50
N ASN A 142 16.43 -3.49 -11.87
CA ASN A 142 16.51 -3.34 -10.42
C ASN A 142 16.36 -4.66 -9.65
N GLY A 143 16.95 -5.75 -10.17
CA GLY A 143 16.93 -7.08 -9.54
C GLY A 143 15.62 -7.84 -9.69
N LYS A 144 14.57 -7.22 -10.23
CA LYS A 144 13.29 -7.88 -10.56
C LYS A 144 13.20 -8.15 -12.05
N TYR A 145 12.36 -9.10 -12.43
CA TYR A 145 12.04 -9.34 -13.83
C TYR A 145 11.48 -8.08 -14.48
N ASP A 146 11.96 -7.74 -15.68
CA ASP A 146 11.38 -6.68 -16.49
C ASP A 146 10.55 -7.34 -17.60
N THR A 147 9.22 -7.34 -17.46
CA THR A 147 8.30 -7.90 -18.47
C THR A 147 8.39 -7.21 -19.83
N LYS A 148 8.97 -5.99 -19.86
CA LYS A 148 9.24 -5.18 -21.05
C LYS A 148 10.72 -5.13 -21.39
N ASN A 149 11.51 -6.12 -20.97
CA ASN A 149 12.91 -6.22 -21.33
C ASN A 149 13.12 -6.20 -22.86
N LYS A 150 14.30 -5.76 -23.29
CA LYS A 150 14.68 -5.60 -24.72
C LYS A 150 14.68 -6.89 -25.56
N TRP A 151 14.46 -8.05 -24.94
CA TRP A 151 14.36 -9.33 -25.63
C TRP A 151 12.90 -9.81 -25.74
N ASN A 152 11.97 -9.22 -25.00
CA ASN A 152 10.53 -9.45 -25.14
C ASN A 152 9.81 -8.31 -25.89
N LEU A 153 10.26 -7.06 -25.70
CA LEU A 153 9.64 -5.86 -26.26
C LEU A 153 10.71 -4.90 -26.80
N ASP A 154 11.14 -5.11 -28.05
CA ASP A 154 12.01 -4.19 -28.79
C ASP A 154 11.47 -3.96 -30.21
N VAL A 155 10.97 -2.75 -30.46
CA VAL A 155 10.37 -2.34 -31.73
C VAL A 155 11.35 -2.37 -32.92
N GLN A 156 12.67 -2.45 -32.66
CA GLN A 156 13.68 -2.48 -33.71
C GLN A 156 14.07 -3.90 -34.15
N LYS A 157 13.60 -4.95 -33.45
CA LYS A 157 13.96 -6.33 -33.76
C LYS A 157 12.88 -7.07 -34.55
N ASN A 158 13.33 -8.02 -35.34
CA ASN A 158 12.56 -8.70 -36.38
C ASN A 158 12.08 -10.06 -35.89
N GLY A 159 10.93 -10.13 -35.22
CA GLY A 159 10.27 -11.40 -34.88
C GLY A 159 10.49 -11.95 -33.46
N ASP A 160 11.20 -11.22 -32.58
CA ASP A 160 11.53 -11.66 -31.23
C ASP A 160 10.37 -11.40 -30.25
N ILE A 161 9.81 -12.48 -29.68
CA ILE A 161 8.76 -12.43 -28.65
C ILE A 161 8.88 -13.62 -27.71
N VAL A 162 8.66 -13.42 -26.41
CA VAL A 162 8.69 -14.50 -25.41
C VAL A 162 7.32 -14.71 -24.79
N HIS A 163 6.70 -13.66 -24.26
CA HIS A 163 5.42 -13.74 -23.53
C HIS A 163 4.61 -12.45 -23.67
N LEU A 164 3.38 -12.46 -23.14
CA LEU A 164 2.49 -11.29 -23.12
C LEU A 164 3.13 -10.12 -22.36
N SER A 165 3.10 -8.92 -22.94
CA SER A 165 3.72 -7.70 -22.41
C SER A 165 2.75 -6.53 -22.27
N GLN A 166 1.60 -6.62 -22.96
CA GLN A 166 0.55 -5.63 -22.93
C GLN A 166 -0.09 -5.64 -21.53
N ALA A 167 -0.30 -4.46 -20.96
CA ALA A 167 -0.64 -4.29 -19.55
C ALA A 167 -1.97 -4.92 -19.09
N ASN A 168 -2.86 -5.29 -20.01
CA ASN A 168 -4.18 -5.87 -19.74
C ASN A 168 -4.23 -7.37 -20.09
N ASN A 169 -3.09 -7.95 -20.49
CA ASN A 169 -2.95 -9.34 -20.87
C ASN A 169 -2.27 -10.13 -19.73
N THR A 170 -2.83 -10.04 -18.52
CA THR A 170 -2.28 -10.69 -17.32
C THR A 170 -3.21 -11.81 -16.83
N LEU A 171 -2.66 -12.84 -16.16
CA LEU A 171 -3.51 -13.86 -15.53
C LEU A 171 -4.44 -13.22 -14.49
N LYS A 172 -3.92 -12.26 -13.73
CA LYS A 172 -4.69 -11.53 -12.72
C LYS A 172 -5.93 -10.86 -13.34
N ASP A 173 -5.78 -10.13 -14.43
CA ASP A 173 -6.91 -9.43 -15.07
C ASP A 173 -7.94 -10.41 -15.63
N ALA A 174 -7.49 -11.55 -16.17
CA ALA A 174 -8.39 -12.60 -16.66
C ALA A 174 -9.23 -13.22 -15.51
N VAL A 175 -8.59 -13.55 -14.39
CA VAL A 175 -9.26 -14.13 -13.22
C VAL A 175 -10.17 -13.11 -12.53
N GLU A 176 -9.72 -11.87 -12.41
CA GLU A 176 -10.52 -10.76 -11.86
C GLU A 176 -11.76 -10.50 -12.69
N LEU A 177 -11.65 -10.50 -14.02
CA LEU A 177 -12.80 -10.35 -14.91
C LEU A 177 -13.79 -11.51 -14.75
N VAL A 178 -13.33 -12.76 -14.67
CA VAL A 178 -14.22 -13.90 -14.38
C VAL A 178 -14.95 -13.68 -13.05
N ALA A 179 -14.23 -13.32 -11.99
CA ALA A 179 -14.82 -13.05 -10.69
C ALA A 179 -15.86 -11.93 -10.73
N ASP A 180 -15.54 -10.79 -11.34
CA ASP A 180 -16.45 -9.66 -11.47
C ASP A 180 -17.68 -9.97 -12.32
N SER A 181 -17.54 -10.91 -13.26
CA SER A 181 -18.64 -11.43 -14.08
C SER A 181 -19.56 -12.38 -13.32
N THR A 182 -19.11 -12.95 -12.19
CA THR A 182 -19.97 -13.77 -11.32
C THR A 182 -20.90 -12.96 -10.43
N ILE A 183 -20.80 -11.63 -10.44
CA ILE A 183 -21.65 -10.77 -9.62
C ILE A 183 -22.93 -10.45 -10.40
N LEU A 184 -24.08 -10.84 -9.85
CA LEU A 184 -25.37 -10.45 -10.42
C LEU A 184 -25.59 -8.95 -10.21
N ARG A 185 -25.91 -8.25 -11.30
CA ARG A 185 -26.15 -6.81 -11.29
C ARG A 185 -27.59 -6.55 -11.67
N ARG A 186 -28.21 -5.61 -10.97
CA ARG A 186 -29.59 -5.18 -11.21
C ARG A 186 -29.59 -3.70 -11.55
N ASP A 187 -30.48 -3.30 -12.45
CA ASP A 187 -30.70 -1.90 -12.74
C ASP A 187 -31.59 -1.23 -11.69
N GLN A 188 -31.88 0.06 -11.89
CA GLN A 188 -32.72 0.87 -11.02
C GLN A 188 -34.15 0.34 -10.81
N ASN A 189 -34.63 -0.58 -11.67
CA ASN A 189 -35.94 -1.22 -11.57
C ASN A 189 -35.84 -2.63 -10.94
N ASP A 190 -34.71 -2.96 -10.31
CA ASP A 190 -34.43 -4.28 -9.73
C ASP A 190 -34.42 -5.42 -10.77
N THR A 191 -34.29 -5.09 -12.06
CA THR A 191 -34.22 -6.07 -13.14
C THR A 191 -32.77 -6.49 -13.37
N LEU A 192 -32.53 -7.78 -13.54
CA LEU A 192 -31.18 -8.29 -13.85
C LEU A 192 -30.67 -7.66 -15.15
N ILE A 193 -29.44 -7.16 -15.12
CA ILE A 193 -28.76 -6.67 -16.30
C ILE A 193 -28.18 -7.88 -17.03
N GLU A 194 -28.68 -8.15 -18.23
CA GLU A 194 -28.23 -9.27 -19.05
C GLU A 194 -27.31 -8.82 -20.20
N ASP A 195 -27.48 -7.57 -20.66
CA ASP A 195 -26.66 -7.01 -21.73
C ASP A 195 -25.20 -6.89 -21.29
N GLN A 196 -24.31 -7.53 -22.04
CA GLN A 196 -22.88 -7.63 -21.71
C GLN A 196 -22.18 -6.26 -21.64
N MET A 197 -22.60 -5.29 -22.45
CA MET A 197 -22.00 -3.95 -22.44
C MET A 197 -22.43 -3.17 -21.21
N ARG A 198 -23.70 -3.26 -20.83
CA ARG A 198 -24.22 -2.72 -19.57
C ARG A 198 -23.62 -3.41 -18.35
N LEU A 199 -23.41 -4.73 -18.39
CA LEU A 199 -22.75 -5.45 -17.31
C LEU A 199 -21.33 -4.91 -17.06
N LEU A 200 -20.54 -4.71 -18.12
CA LEU A 200 -19.22 -4.08 -18.03
C LEU A 200 -19.27 -2.64 -17.49
N ASP A 201 -20.32 -1.88 -17.81
CA ASP A 201 -20.53 -0.53 -17.26
C ASP A 201 -20.70 -0.51 -15.74
N GLU A 202 -21.17 -1.59 -15.15
CA GLU A 202 -21.46 -1.68 -13.72
C GLU A 202 -20.29 -2.32 -12.93
N VAL A 203 -19.20 -2.73 -13.59
CA VAL A 203 -18.01 -3.23 -12.92
C VAL A 203 -17.13 -2.07 -12.44
N ALA A 204 -16.93 -1.99 -11.13
CA ALA A 204 -16.18 -0.89 -10.50
C ALA A 204 -14.66 -1.02 -10.64
N SER A 205 -14.12 -2.24 -10.76
CA SER A 205 -12.69 -2.55 -10.90
C SER A 205 -12.13 -2.23 -12.29
N ILE A 206 -12.99 -2.06 -13.30
CA ILE A 206 -12.56 -1.73 -14.66
C ILE A 206 -12.31 -0.22 -14.76
N ASP A 207 -11.03 0.17 -14.77
CA ASP A 207 -10.60 1.58 -14.87
C ASP A 207 -11.04 2.24 -16.19
N ASN A 208 -11.04 1.49 -17.30
CA ASN A 208 -11.40 1.98 -18.63
C ASN A 208 -12.49 1.10 -19.27
N LYS A 209 -13.74 1.41 -18.95
CA LYS A 209 -14.93 0.69 -19.44
C LYS A 209 -15.05 0.71 -20.95
N ASP A 210 -14.75 1.83 -21.60
CA ASP A 210 -14.81 1.94 -23.07
C ASP A 210 -13.79 1.02 -23.75
N ARG A 211 -12.57 0.93 -23.19
CA ARG A 211 -11.57 -0.01 -23.67
C ARG A 211 -12.02 -1.46 -23.49
N SER A 212 -12.55 -1.80 -22.32
CA SER A 212 -13.05 -3.16 -22.05
C SER A 212 -14.18 -3.57 -23.01
N LYS A 213 -15.18 -2.71 -23.23
CA LYS A 213 -16.23 -2.92 -24.25
C LYS A 213 -15.68 -3.00 -25.68
N GLY A 214 -14.59 -2.28 -25.92
CA GLY A 214 -13.84 -2.23 -27.16
C GLY A 214 -13.06 -3.50 -27.49
N ARG A 215 -12.99 -4.49 -26.60
CA ARG A 215 -12.34 -5.80 -26.79
C ARG A 215 -13.36 -6.89 -27.18
N HIS A 216 -12.85 -8.04 -27.62
CA HIS A 216 -13.59 -9.28 -27.78
C HIS A 216 -13.69 -10.03 -26.47
N SER A 217 -12.57 -10.21 -25.76
CA SER A 217 -12.49 -11.03 -24.55
C SER A 217 -13.50 -10.60 -23.49
N ASP A 218 -13.53 -9.30 -23.17
CA ASP A 218 -14.20 -8.85 -21.95
C ASP A 218 -15.73 -8.98 -22.03
N PRO A 219 -16.39 -8.52 -23.11
CA PRO A 219 -17.83 -8.73 -23.24
C PRO A 219 -18.22 -10.21 -23.32
N GLU A 220 -17.40 -11.05 -23.96
CA GLU A 220 -17.68 -12.48 -24.13
C GLU A 220 -17.57 -13.24 -22.81
N ILE A 221 -16.47 -13.02 -22.06
CA ILE A 221 -16.27 -13.59 -20.72
C ILE A 221 -17.40 -13.13 -19.79
N MET A 222 -17.72 -11.83 -19.80
CA MET A 222 -18.79 -11.26 -19.00
C MET A 222 -20.14 -11.90 -19.29
N ALA A 223 -20.50 -12.02 -20.57
CA ALA A 223 -21.78 -12.59 -20.98
C ALA A 223 -21.92 -14.05 -20.52
N ILE A 224 -20.93 -14.89 -20.82
CA ILE A 224 -20.98 -16.33 -20.57
C ILE A 224 -20.90 -16.63 -19.07
N VAL A 225 -19.98 -15.99 -18.34
CA VAL A 225 -19.86 -16.22 -16.89
C VAL A 225 -21.10 -15.72 -16.16
N ASN A 226 -21.63 -14.54 -16.52
CA ASN A 226 -22.83 -14.04 -15.88
C ASN A 226 -24.07 -14.88 -16.24
N GLU A 227 -24.14 -15.47 -17.44
CA GLU A 227 -25.17 -16.44 -17.80
C GLU A 227 -25.17 -17.66 -16.86
N PHE A 228 -24.01 -18.22 -16.53
CA PHE A 228 -23.94 -19.31 -15.56
C PHE A 228 -24.51 -18.90 -14.21
N VAL A 229 -24.18 -17.71 -13.72
CA VAL A 229 -24.66 -17.24 -12.41
C VAL A 229 -26.14 -16.89 -12.42
N ARG A 230 -26.66 -16.28 -13.50
CA ARG A 230 -28.11 -16.06 -13.67
C ARG A 230 -28.88 -17.39 -13.66
N ASN A 231 -28.24 -18.48 -14.08
CA ASN A 231 -28.77 -19.84 -14.00
C ASN A 231 -28.48 -20.57 -12.67
N GLY A 232 -28.12 -19.85 -11.60
CA GLY A 232 -27.95 -20.40 -10.26
C GLY A 232 -26.69 -21.26 -10.08
N LYS A 233 -25.65 -21.02 -10.88
CA LYS A 233 -24.36 -21.70 -10.78
C LYS A 233 -23.28 -20.80 -10.19
N SER A 234 -22.30 -21.42 -9.55
CA SER A 234 -21.02 -20.79 -9.25
C SER A 234 -20.00 -21.18 -10.31
N VAL A 235 -19.05 -20.29 -10.58
CA VAL A 235 -18.06 -20.44 -11.65
C VAL A 235 -16.65 -20.45 -11.07
N ALA A 236 -15.76 -21.22 -11.65
CA ALA A 236 -14.34 -21.23 -11.37
C ALA A 236 -13.56 -21.20 -12.68
N ILE A 237 -12.34 -20.68 -12.65
CA ILE A 237 -11.36 -21.02 -13.68
C ILE A 237 -10.98 -22.51 -13.51
N THR A 238 -10.61 -23.20 -14.60
CA THR A 238 -10.24 -24.63 -14.53
C THR A 238 -8.93 -24.86 -13.76
N GLU A 239 -8.63 -26.13 -13.44
CA GLU A 239 -7.46 -26.51 -12.61
C GLU A 239 -6.08 -26.24 -13.25
N SER A 240 -6.01 -25.82 -14.51
CA SER A 240 -4.81 -25.16 -15.06
C SER A 240 -5.21 -23.76 -15.54
N PRO A 241 -5.15 -22.74 -14.66
CA PRO A 241 -5.48 -21.37 -15.02
C PRO A 241 -4.52 -20.82 -16.07
N GLY A 242 -5.09 -20.24 -17.13
CA GLY A 242 -4.33 -19.67 -18.23
C GLY A 242 -5.24 -19.30 -19.39
N VAL A 243 -4.66 -18.58 -20.36
CA VAL A 243 -5.29 -18.27 -21.63
C VAL A 243 -4.57 -19.07 -22.72
N TYR A 244 -5.34 -19.64 -23.65
CA TYR A 244 -4.83 -20.62 -24.61
C TYR A 244 -5.15 -20.20 -26.04
N ILE A 245 -4.25 -20.51 -26.96
CA ILE A 245 -4.56 -20.47 -28.39
C ILE A 245 -5.45 -21.69 -28.68
N ASP A 246 -6.72 -21.43 -28.98
CA ASP A 246 -7.74 -22.46 -29.19
C ASP A 246 -7.62 -23.10 -30.58
N ASN A 247 -7.59 -22.26 -31.62
CA ASN A 247 -7.60 -22.72 -33.00
C ASN A 247 -7.00 -21.70 -33.95
N PHE A 248 -6.62 -22.16 -35.14
CA PHE A 248 -6.25 -21.33 -36.27
C PHE A 248 -7.03 -21.82 -37.51
N ASP A 249 -7.76 -20.93 -38.18
CA ASP A 249 -8.58 -21.29 -39.35
C ASP A 249 -7.74 -21.34 -40.64
N TYR A 250 -7.02 -22.45 -40.84
CA TYR A 250 -6.17 -22.69 -42.00
C TYR A 250 -6.90 -22.63 -43.35
N ALA A 251 -8.20 -22.94 -43.37
CA ALA A 251 -8.99 -23.04 -44.59
C ALA A 251 -9.15 -21.70 -45.31
N LYS A 252 -8.80 -20.60 -44.63
CA LYS A 252 -8.83 -19.23 -45.14
C LYS A 252 -7.59 -18.84 -45.92
N PHE A 253 -6.63 -19.74 -46.08
CA PHE A 253 -5.37 -19.46 -46.74
C PHE A 253 -5.11 -20.43 -47.89
N SER A 254 -4.42 -19.96 -48.91
CA SER A 254 -3.94 -20.77 -50.03
C SER A 254 -2.57 -20.29 -50.51
N VAL A 255 -1.83 -21.15 -51.20
CA VAL A 255 -0.53 -20.79 -51.78
C VAL A 255 -0.69 -20.72 -53.30
N PRO A 256 -0.56 -19.54 -53.92
CA PRO A 256 -0.70 -19.39 -55.36
C PRO A 256 0.24 -20.32 -56.13
N GLY A 257 -0.30 -21.13 -57.04
CA GLY A 257 0.47 -22.10 -57.83
C GLY A 257 0.76 -23.44 -57.14
N HIS A 258 0.22 -23.68 -55.94
CA HIS A 258 0.48 -24.88 -55.15
C HIS A 258 -0.83 -25.50 -54.60
N ASP A 259 -1.62 -26.16 -55.46
CA ASP A 259 -2.97 -26.64 -55.13
C ASP A 259 -3.03 -27.76 -54.05
N ASN A 260 -1.92 -28.43 -53.76
CA ASN A 260 -1.84 -29.58 -52.84
C ASN A 260 -1.05 -29.28 -51.55
N VAL A 261 -0.80 -28.02 -51.23
CA VAL A 261 -0.09 -27.64 -50.00
C VAL A 261 -1.04 -27.63 -48.82
N ASN A 262 -0.75 -28.46 -47.82
CA ASN A 262 -1.47 -28.44 -46.55
C ASN A 262 -0.88 -27.38 -45.62
N ILE A 263 -1.53 -26.21 -45.55
CA ILE A 263 -1.12 -25.07 -44.70
C ILE A 263 -1.14 -25.43 -43.21
N HIS A 264 -1.91 -26.43 -42.79
CA HIS A 264 -1.87 -26.93 -41.40
C HIS A 264 -0.46 -27.36 -40.97
N ARG A 265 0.37 -27.84 -41.91
CA ARG A 265 1.77 -28.21 -41.64
C ARG A 265 2.66 -27.04 -41.26
N PHE A 266 2.23 -25.80 -41.49
CA PHE A 266 3.02 -24.60 -41.25
C PHE A 266 2.84 -24.07 -39.82
N TRP A 267 1.83 -24.55 -39.10
CA TRP A 267 1.56 -24.18 -37.72
C TRP A 267 2.11 -25.22 -36.76
N THR A 268 3.07 -24.80 -35.94
CA THR A 268 3.71 -25.64 -34.95
C THR A 268 3.39 -25.12 -33.56
N VAL A 269 2.81 -25.96 -32.70
CA VAL A 269 2.72 -25.69 -31.26
C VAL A 269 4.14 -25.73 -30.71
N ALA A 270 4.66 -24.57 -30.33
CA ALA A 270 6.03 -24.41 -29.84
C ALA A 270 6.11 -24.62 -28.32
N ARG A 271 5.07 -24.23 -27.58
CA ARG A 271 4.95 -24.42 -26.12
C ARG A 271 3.50 -24.66 -25.71
N GLY A 272 3.34 -25.44 -24.65
CA GLY A 272 2.05 -26.00 -24.23
C GLY A 272 1.75 -27.33 -24.92
N ASP A 273 0.68 -27.99 -24.49
CA ASP A 273 0.18 -29.20 -25.13
C ASP A 273 -0.82 -28.90 -26.27
N LYS A 274 -1.25 -29.93 -27.00
CA LYS A 274 -2.20 -29.77 -28.12
C LYS A 274 -3.57 -29.23 -27.70
N ALA A 275 -3.99 -29.49 -26.46
CA ALA A 275 -5.27 -29.03 -25.95
C ALA A 275 -5.17 -27.60 -25.40
N LYS A 276 -4.03 -27.24 -24.80
CA LYS A 276 -3.74 -25.98 -24.11
C LYS A 276 -2.44 -25.37 -24.65
N CYS A 277 -2.49 -24.96 -25.92
CA CYS A 277 -1.38 -24.31 -26.60
C CYS A 277 -1.19 -22.89 -26.04
N VAL A 278 0.04 -22.54 -25.63
CA VAL A 278 0.36 -21.19 -25.14
C VAL A 278 1.31 -20.44 -26.07
N ARG A 279 2.01 -21.15 -26.98
CA ARG A 279 2.86 -20.53 -28.01
C ARG A 279 2.80 -21.34 -29.30
N ALA A 280 2.64 -20.64 -30.42
CA ALA A 280 2.64 -21.25 -31.74
C ALA A 280 3.48 -20.46 -32.74
N VAL A 281 4.03 -21.16 -33.73
CA VAL A 281 4.83 -20.60 -34.82
C VAL A 281 4.18 -20.94 -36.14
N PHE A 282 3.93 -19.92 -36.97
CA PHE A 282 3.51 -20.08 -38.35
C PHE A 282 4.69 -19.82 -39.29
N GLN A 283 5.21 -20.88 -39.90
CA GLN A 283 6.39 -20.85 -40.76
C GLN A 283 6.29 -21.90 -41.87
N VAL A 284 6.65 -21.51 -43.09
CA VAL A 284 6.72 -22.43 -44.23
C VAL A 284 8.02 -23.24 -44.15
N PRO A 285 7.97 -24.58 -44.29
CA PRO A 285 9.16 -25.42 -44.42
C PRO A 285 10.09 -24.94 -45.55
N PRO A 286 11.40 -24.78 -45.30
CA PRO A 286 12.33 -24.20 -46.28
C PRO A 286 12.40 -24.93 -47.63
N ASP A 287 12.05 -26.22 -47.66
CA ASP A 287 12.07 -27.08 -48.85
C ASP A 287 10.98 -26.77 -49.88
N LEU A 288 9.95 -25.98 -49.52
CA LEU A 288 8.83 -25.66 -50.41
C LEU A 288 9.10 -24.49 -51.37
N GLY A 289 10.17 -23.72 -51.15
CA GLY A 289 10.62 -22.68 -52.09
C GLY A 289 9.83 -21.36 -52.06
N PHE A 290 8.93 -21.17 -51.09
CA PHE A 290 8.21 -19.92 -50.82
C PHE A 290 8.17 -19.65 -49.31
N VAL A 291 7.73 -18.46 -48.91
CA VAL A 291 7.67 -18.03 -47.50
C VAL A 291 6.24 -17.65 -47.09
N VAL A 292 6.01 -17.38 -45.81
CA VAL A 292 4.69 -17.00 -45.28
C VAL A 292 4.08 -15.82 -46.06
N GLY A 293 4.90 -14.85 -46.46
CA GLY A 293 4.47 -13.69 -47.25
C GLY A 293 4.01 -14.00 -48.68
N ASP A 294 4.22 -15.22 -49.19
CA ASP A 294 3.71 -15.67 -50.48
C ASP A 294 2.31 -16.31 -50.39
N ILE A 295 1.87 -16.63 -49.17
CA ILE A 295 0.53 -17.16 -48.91
C ILE A 295 -0.50 -16.03 -49.09
N VAL A 296 -1.69 -16.38 -49.58
CA VAL A 296 -2.82 -15.45 -49.72
C VAL A 296 -4.02 -15.88 -48.90
N ASP A 297 -4.82 -14.92 -48.45
CA ASP A 297 -6.13 -15.16 -47.82
C ASP A 297 -7.22 -15.57 -48.85
N ASP A 298 -8.44 -15.87 -48.38
CA ASP A 298 -9.59 -16.27 -49.22
C ASP A 298 -10.07 -15.15 -50.17
N LYS A 299 -9.54 -13.94 -50.03
CA LYS A 299 -9.77 -12.77 -50.91
C LYS A 299 -8.55 -12.46 -51.79
N SER A 300 -7.58 -13.37 -51.86
CA SER A 300 -6.34 -13.25 -52.64
C SER A 300 -5.40 -12.13 -52.21
N HIS A 301 -5.49 -11.64 -50.97
CA HIS A 301 -4.48 -10.71 -50.43
C HIS A 301 -3.30 -11.49 -49.88
N GLN A 302 -2.07 -11.06 -50.23
CA GLN A 302 -0.85 -11.61 -49.65
C GLN A 302 -0.76 -11.33 -48.15
N ILE A 303 -0.17 -12.27 -47.41
CA ILE A 303 0.13 -12.09 -45.97
C ILE A 303 1.30 -11.09 -45.83
N ASP A 304 0.97 -9.81 -45.83
CA ASP A 304 1.93 -8.71 -45.69
C ASP A 304 2.09 -8.22 -44.24
N HIS A 305 1.23 -8.65 -43.32
CA HIS A 305 1.22 -8.34 -41.88
C HIS A 305 0.86 -9.60 -41.08
N GLY A 306 1.38 -9.73 -39.86
CA GLY A 306 1.06 -10.85 -38.97
C GLY A 306 -0.41 -10.88 -38.55
N SER A 307 -0.99 -9.69 -38.43
CA SER A 307 -2.38 -9.43 -38.09
C SER A 307 -3.38 -10.03 -39.09
N ARG A 308 -2.99 -10.25 -40.35
CA ARG A 308 -3.82 -11.01 -41.31
C ARG A 308 -4.00 -12.46 -40.90
N VAL A 309 -2.98 -13.06 -40.30
CA VAL A 309 -3.09 -14.39 -39.70
C VAL A 309 -3.84 -14.30 -38.37
N ALA A 310 -3.57 -13.28 -37.55
CA ALA A 310 -4.23 -13.09 -36.26
C ALA A 310 -5.77 -12.95 -36.35
N GLU A 311 -6.31 -12.43 -37.47
CA GLU A 311 -7.78 -12.40 -37.71
C GLU A 311 -8.41 -13.80 -37.75
N HIS A 312 -7.60 -14.83 -37.98
CA HIS A 312 -8.01 -16.24 -38.05
C HIS A 312 -7.49 -17.09 -36.88
N VAL A 313 -6.82 -16.48 -35.90
CA VAL A 313 -6.38 -17.14 -34.66
C VAL A 313 -7.42 -16.87 -33.57
N TRP A 314 -7.79 -17.93 -32.87
CA TRP A 314 -8.76 -17.92 -31.78
C TRP A 314 -8.08 -18.19 -30.46
N ILE A 315 -8.45 -17.42 -29.46
CA ILE A 315 -7.95 -17.46 -28.10
C ILE A 315 -9.09 -17.92 -27.21
N ARG A 316 -8.79 -18.63 -26.13
CA ARG A 316 -9.81 -19.06 -25.18
C ARG A 316 -9.38 -19.02 -23.72
N LEU A 317 -10.40 -18.92 -22.88
CA LEU A 317 -10.33 -19.15 -21.43
C LEU A 317 -11.25 -20.32 -21.06
N ASP A 318 -10.73 -21.24 -20.26
CA ASP A 318 -11.46 -22.43 -19.81
C ASP A 318 -12.02 -22.18 -18.41
N VAL A 319 -13.34 -22.08 -18.30
CA VAL A 319 -14.07 -21.99 -17.03
C VAL A 319 -14.89 -23.25 -16.78
N GLN A 320 -15.24 -23.47 -15.52
CA GLN A 320 -16.09 -24.57 -15.10
C GLN A 320 -17.14 -24.09 -14.10
N SER A 321 -18.31 -24.68 -14.13
CA SER A 321 -19.43 -24.27 -13.28
C SER A 321 -20.06 -25.45 -12.56
N LEU A 322 -20.57 -25.17 -11.38
CA LEU A 322 -21.35 -26.11 -10.57
C LEU A 322 -22.62 -25.42 -10.11
N PRO A 323 -23.73 -26.16 -9.88
CA PRO A 323 -24.85 -25.61 -9.14
C PRO A 323 -24.36 -24.95 -7.86
N HIS A 324 -24.82 -23.75 -7.54
CA HIS A 324 -24.34 -23.01 -6.37
C HIS A 324 -24.44 -23.86 -5.09
N ALA A 325 -25.52 -24.64 -4.96
CA ALA A 325 -25.71 -25.61 -3.88
C ALA A 325 -24.63 -26.71 -3.79
N ALA A 326 -23.99 -27.09 -4.89
CA ALA A 326 -22.96 -28.15 -4.91
C ALA A 326 -21.57 -27.66 -4.49
N VAL A 327 -21.35 -26.35 -4.48
CA VAL A 327 -20.09 -25.70 -4.06
C VAL A 327 -20.04 -25.49 -2.54
N SER A 328 -21.15 -25.76 -1.84
CA SER A 328 -21.35 -25.54 -0.40
C SER A 328 -20.51 -26.38 0.57
N ASN A 329 -19.43 -27.02 0.11
CA ASN A 329 -18.42 -27.64 0.99
C ASN A 329 -17.00 -27.03 0.87
N GLY A 330 -16.84 -25.88 0.20
CA GLY A 330 -15.52 -25.22 0.05
C GLY A 330 -15.50 -23.68 0.03
N THR A 331 -16.65 -23.02 0.06
CA THR A 331 -16.80 -21.57 0.25
C THR A 331 -17.92 -21.32 1.24
N ASN A 332 -17.62 -20.60 2.32
CA ASN A 332 -18.55 -20.05 3.32
C ASN A 332 -19.76 -20.91 3.72
N PRO A 333 -19.77 -21.49 4.93
CA PRO A 333 -21.04 -21.83 5.57
C PRO A 333 -21.81 -20.53 5.87
N ASP A 334 -22.62 -20.04 4.93
CA ASP A 334 -23.93 -19.40 5.16
C ASP A 334 -24.33 -18.49 3.98
N THR A 335 -24.73 -19.10 2.86
CA THR A 335 -25.87 -18.57 2.12
C THR A 335 -26.89 -19.69 1.95
N ASP A 336 -28.03 -19.48 2.58
CA ASP A 336 -29.29 -20.22 2.42
C ASP A 336 -29.60 -21.43 3.33
N THR A 337 -29.19 -21.36 4.61
CA THR A 337 -30.02 -21.85 5.73
C THR A 337 -29.87 -21.00 7.00
N ARG A 338 -30.07 -19.67 6.93
CA ARG A 338 -30.38 -18.88 8.15
C ARG A 338 -31.88 -18.89 8.42
N GLY A 339 -32.41 -20.10 8.54
CA GLY A 339 -33.57 -20.33 9.38
C GLY A 339 -33.23 -19.86 10.79
N ASP A 340 -34.08 -18.99 11.32
CA ASP A 340 -34.37 -18.85 12.74
C ASP A 340 -33.18 -18.98 13.69
N ASN A 341 -32.26 -18.01 13.70
CA ASN A 341 -31.36 -17.84 14.83
C ASN A 341 -31.18 -16.36 15.20
N GLU A 342 -31.78 -16.08 16.35
CA GLU A 342 -31.73 -14.95 17.28
C GLU A 342 -30.54 -13.99 17.16
N GLY A 343 -30.81 -12.72 17.44
CA GLY A 343 -29.88 -11.62 17.25
C GLY A 343 -28.61 -11.66 18.08
N GLN A 344 -27.49 -11.89 17.39
CA GLN A 344 -26.11 -11.80 17.88
C GLN A 344 -25.23 -10.94 16.96
N LEU A 345 -24.12 -10.42 17.52
CA LEU A 345 -23.13 -9.59 16.81
C LEU A 345 -22.18 -10.44 15.96
N TYR A 346 -21.68 -9.87 14.89
CA TYR A 346 -20.74 -10.52 13.96
C TYR A 346 -19.42 -9.76 13.89
N GLN A 347 -18.33 -10.48 13.63
CA GLN A 347 -16.99 -9.94 13.41
C GLN A 347 -16.53 -10.23 11.99
N TYR A 348 -15.76 -9.30 11.42
CA TYR A 348 -14.92 -9.52 10.25
C TYR A 348 -13.67 -8.63 10.30
N ILE A 349 -12.52 -9.21 10.60
CA ILE A 349 -11.20 -8.55 10.64
C ILE A 349 -10.37 -9.01 9.45
N GLU A 350 -10.16 -8.14 8.48
CA GLU A 350 -9.39 -8.45 7.27
C GLU A 350 -7.94 -8.85 7.60
N GLY A 351 -7.49 -9.95 7.01
CA GLY A 351 -6.19 -10.58 7.30
C GLY A 351 -6.24 -11.68 8.36
N ARG A 352 -7.29 -11.69 9.19
CA ARG A 352 -7.55 -12.74 10.20
C ARG A 352 -8.74 -13.62 9.86
N ASP A 353 -9.82 -12.99 9.41
CA ASP A 353 -11.11 -13.64 9.14
C ASP A 353 -11.33 -13.74 7.64
N ILE A 354 -11.76 -14.92 7.18
CA ILE A 354 -12.10 -15.17 5.77
C ILE A 354 -13.53 -14.73 5.43
N GLU A 355 -14.41 -14.68 6.44
CA GLU A 355 -15.82 -14.30 6.30
C GLU A 355 -16.39 -13.76 7.63
N PRO A 356 -17.53 -13.04 7.61
CA PRO A 356 -18.18 -12.61 8.84
C PRO A 356 -18.77 -13.76 9.65
N PHE A 357 -18.31 -13.97 10.89
CA PHE A 357 -18.83 -15.01 11.80
C PHE A 357 -19.40 -14.42 13.10
N LYS A 358 -20.19 -15.22 13.81
CA LYS A 358 -20.83 -14.82 15.07
C LYS A 358 -19.81 -14.66 16.19
N LEU A 359 -19.90 -13.56 16.92
CA LEU A 359 -19.13 -13.35 18.13
C LEU A 359 -19.70 -14.15 19.31
N ASP A 360 -18.79 -14.70 20.11
CA ASP A 360 -19.13 -15.38 21.35
C ASP A 360 -19.69 -14.41 22.41
N THR A 361 -20.62 -14.89 23.25
CA THR A 361 -21.27 -14.07 24.28
C THR A 361 -20.29 -13.56 25.34
N ASP A 362 -19.27 -14.33 25.71
CA ASP A 362 -18.26 -13.91 26.67
C ASP A 362 -17.35 -12.85 26.06
N PHE A 363 -17.03 -12.96 24.76
CA PHE A 363 -16.28 -11.91 24.06
C PHE A 363 -17.06 -10.58 24.07
N ILE A 364 -18.36 -10.64 23.75
CA ILE A 364 -19.24 -9.47 23.76
C ILE A 364 -19.27 -8.83 25.16
N ALA A 365 -19.55 -9.61 26.20
CA ALA A 365 -19.64 -9.10 27.58
C ALA A 365 -18.33 -8.54 28.13
N ASN A 366 -17.19 -9.18 27.82
CA ASN A 366 -15.89 -8.79 28.35
C ASN A 366 -15.22 -7.67 27.56
N ASN A 367 -15.60 -7.45 26.30
CA ASN A 367 -14.95 -6.47 25.42
C ASN A 367 -15.94 -5.41 24.91
N LEU A 368 -16.92 -5.80 24.11
CA LEU A 368 -17.77 -4.85 23.39
C LEU A 368 -18.75 -4.13 24.34
N GLU A 369 -19.24 -4.81 25.37
CA GLU A 369 -20.09 -4.18 26.38
C GLU A 369 -19.35 -3.18 27.30
N LYS A 370 -18.02 -3.08 27.18
CA LYS A 370 -17.19 -2.12 27.94
C LYS A 370 -17.16 -0.73 27.32
N GLU A 371 -17.84 -0.54 26.19
CA GLU A 371 -18.05 0.74 25.57
C GLU A 371 -19.51 0.91 25.16
N TRP A 372 -19.89 2.12 24.71
CA TRP A 372 -21.30 2.45 24.51
C TRP A 372 -21.93 1.80 23.28
N PHE A 373 -21.23 1.78 22.14
CA PHE A 373 -21.74 1.27 20.88
C PHE A 373 -21.88 -0.25 20.87
N GLY A 374 -20.90 -0.98 21.42
CA GLY A 374 -21.00 -2.43 21.61
C GLY A 374 -22.15 -2.82 22.53
N ARG A 375 -22.39 -2.10 23.64
CA ARG A 375 -23.61 -2.27 24.46
C ARG A 375 -24.88 -1.96 23.69
N TYR A 376 -24.89 -0.87 22.91
CA TYR A 376 -26.03 -0.51 22.09
C TYR A 376 -26.36 -1.66 21.12
N LEU A 377 -25.39 -2.16 20.37
CA LEU A 377 -25.59 -3.25 19.43
C LEU A 377 -26.04 -4.53 20.14
N ALA A 378 -25.41 -4.90 21.26
CA ALA A 378 -25.82 -6.07 22.07
C ALA A 378 -27.28 -5.95 22.55
N SER A 379 -27.71 -4.75 22.96
CA SER A 379 -29.09 -4.50 23.42
C SER A 379 -30.14 -4.55 22.30
N LYS A 380 -29.73 -4.29 21.05
CA LYS A 380 -30.60 -4.24 19.86
C LYS A 380 -30.63 -5.53 19.07
N ALA A 381 -29.58 -6.34 19.18
CA ALA A 381 -29.45 -7.59 18.44
C ALA A 381 -30.73 -8.45 18.63
N THR A 382 -31.18 -8.64 19.86
CA THR A 382 -32.40 -9.41 20.20
C THR A 382 -33.70 -8.83 19.64
N LYS A 383 -33.76 -7.53 19.35
CA LYS A 383 -34.99 -6.83 18.91
C LYS A 383 -35.12 -6.69 17.39
N LYS A 384 -34.09 -7.03 16.60
CA LYS A 384 -34.03 -6.80 15.15
C LYS A 384 -34.24 -5.32 14.73
N GLU A 385 -33.94 -4.37 15.62
CA GLU A 385 -34.11 -2.92 15.43
C GLU A 385 -32.76 -2.17 15.41
N GLU A 386 -31.82 -2.62 14.57
CA GLU A 386 -30.54 -1.91 14.40
C GLU A 386 -30.73 -0.61 13.60
N ALA A 387 -30.08 0.46 14.04
CA ALA A 387 -30.04 1.71 13.28
C ALA A 387 -29.08 1.55 12.10
N LEU A 388 -29.64 1.42 10.90
CA LEU A 388 -28.86 1.19 9.67
C LEU A 388 -28.66 2.47 8.84
N LYS A 389 -29.46 3.52 9.07
CA LYS A 389 -29.25 4.83 8.45
C LYS A 389 -28.52 5.77 9.41
N PHE A 390 -27.91 6.82 8.84
CA PHE A 390 -27.23 7.83 9.65
C PHE A 390 -28.20 8.55 10.58
N SER A 391 -29.38 8.93 10.10
CA SER A 391 -30.44 9.57 10.87
C SER A 391 -30.94 8.68 12.01
N ASP A 392 -31.17 7.39 11.73
CA ASP A 392 -31.59 6.41 12.74
C ASP A 392 -30.55 6.27 13.85
N LEU A 393 -29.26 6.24 13.48
CA LEU A 393 -28.15 6.10 14.44
C LEU A 393 -27.99 7.35 15.28
N LEU A 394 -28.07 8.53 14.65
CA LEU A 394 -28.04 9.82 15.33
C LEU A 394 -29.18 9.94 16.35
N ALA A 395 -30.36 9.41 16.05
CA ALA A 395 -31.50 9.39 16.94
C ALA A 395 -31.33 8.47 18.18
N GLN A 396 -30.35 7.55 18.16
CA GLN A 396 -30.03 6.71 19.33
C GLN A 396 -29.09 7.41 20.32
N LEU A 397 -28.38 8.45 19.89
CA LEU A 397 -27.47 9.17 20.77
C LEU A 397 -28.26 10.00 21.80
N PRO A 398 -27.88 10.00 23.09
CA PRO A 398 -28.60 10.81 24.07
C PRO A 398 -28.48 12.30 23.74
N ASP A 399 -29.57 13.05 23.92
CA ASP A 399 -29.58 14.48 23.66
C ASP A 399 -28.48 15.20 24.46
N HIS A 400 -27.85 16.19 23.84
CA HIS A 400 -26.80 17.03 24.41
C HIS A 400 -25.48 16.33 24.74
N THR A 401 -25.26 15.10 24.24
CA THR A 401 -23.99 14.38 24.41
C THR A 401 -23.06 14.43 23.20
N TRP A 402 -23.54 14.93 22.05
CA TRP A 402 -22.86 14.80 20.77
C TRP A 402 -22.80 16.07 19.93
N ARG A 403 -21.77 16.17 19.08
CA ARG A 403 -21.58 17.26 18.13
C ARG A 403 -21.10 16.72 16.78
N ALA A 404 -21.68 17.24 15.70
CA ALA A 404 -21.24 16.94 14.33
C ALA A 404 -20.17 17.93 13.85
N PHE A 405 -19.25 17.43 13.03
CA PHE A 405 -18.21 18.14 12.31
C PHE A 405 -18.38 17.84 10.83
N ALA A 406 -18.34 18.88 10.00
CA ALA A 406 -18.59 18.74 8.58
C ALA A 406 -17.32 19.03 7.78
N ALA A 407 -17.06 18.17 6.80
CA ALA A 407 -16.00 18.34 5.82
C ALA A 407 -16.54 18.26 4.39
N ASP A 408 -15.85 18.95 3.49
CA ASP A 408 -16.08 18.93 2.04
C ASP A 408 -14.71 18.86 1.34
N GLU A 409 -14.69 18.73 0.01
CA GLU A 409 -13.49 18.69 -0.84
C GLU A 409 -12.81 20.07 -0.97
N GLY A 410 -12.93 20.91 0.06
CA GLY A 410 -12.27 22.22 0.22
C GLY A 410 -13.29 23.34 0.30
N ILE A 411 -13.59 23.83 1.50
CA ILE A 411 -14.63 24.86 1.76
C ILE A 411 -14.16 26.24 1.29
N GLY A 412 -12.85 26.46 1.22
CA GLY A 412 -12.24 27.74 0.83
C GLY A 412 -11.98 27.93 -0.68
N LEU A 413 -12.23 26.93 -1.52
CA LEU A 413 -11.84 26.96 -2.93
C LEU A 413 -13.06 27.23 -3.84
N LYS A 414 -13.12 28.42 -4.44
CA LYS A 414 -14.13 28.78 -5.44
C LYS A 414 -13.84 28.03 -6.74
N TRP A 415 -14.40 26.85 -6.93
CA TRP A 415 -14.47 26.21 -8.25
C TRP A 415 -15.69 26.73 -9.02
N PRO A 416 -15.54 27.25 -10.25
CA PRO A 416 -16.67 27.78 -11.04
C PRO A 416 -17.73 26.75 -11.45
N GLN A 417 -17.50 25.44 -11.26
CA GLN A 417 -18.31 24.34 -11.81
C GLN A 417 -18.62 23.26 -10.76
N ARG A 418 -18.89 23.62 -9.51
CA ARG A 418 -19.33 22.64 -8.49
C ARG A 418 -20.82 22.35 -8.65
N GLU A 419 -21.15 21.28 -9.37
CA GLU A 419 -22.55 20.79 -9.49
C GLU A 419 -22.98 19.90 -8.31
N GLN A 420 -22.04 19.29 -7.58
CA GLN A 420 -22.35 18.34 -6.50
C GLN A 420 -21.59 18.68 -5.20
N PHE A 421 -22.33 18.80 -4.09
CA PHE A 421 -21.79 19.03 -2.74
C PHE A 421 -21.78 17.72 -1.95
N ARG A 422 -20.61 17.10 -1.76
CA ARG A 422 -20.48 15.86 -0.99
C ARG A 422 -19.99 16.14 0.43
N VAL A 423 -20.93 16.44 1.32
CA VAL A 423 -20.60 16.72 2.72
C VAL A 423 -20.38 15.42 3.49
N ARG A 424 -19.17 15.25 4.04
CA ARG A 424 -18.82 14.17 4.97
C ARG A 424 -19.09 14.63 6.39
N LEU A 425 -19.67 13.78 7.22
CA LEU A 425 -19.98 14.09 8.62
C LEU A 425 -19.19 13.19 9.56
N VAL A 426 -18.62 13.82 10.59
CA VAL A 426 -18.03 13.12 11.74
C VAL A 426 -18.78 13.56 12.99
N VAL A 427 -19.30 12.64 13.79
CA VAL A 427 -19.98 12.95 15.05
C VAL A 427 -19.18 12.41 16.21
N PHE A 428 -18.83 13.26 17.17
CA PHE A 428 -18.27 12.83 18.45
C PHE A 428 -19.36 12.88 19.52
N CYS A 429 -19.42 11.85 20.37
CA CYS A 429 -20.40 11.69 21.44
C CYS A 429 -19.74 11.20 22.74
N THR A 430 -20.13 11.79 23.88
CA THR A 430 -19.74 11.36 25.23
C THR A 430 -20.99 10.95 26.02
N PRO A 431 -21.57 9.77 25.72
CA PRO A 431 -22.95 9.43 26.06
C PRO A 431 -23.23 9.31 27.57
N GLU A 432 -22.20 9.20 28.41
CA GLU A 432 -22.32 8.95 29.86
C GLU A 432 -22.05 10.20 30.73
N LYS A 433 -21.67 11.34 30.15
CA LYS A 433 -21.21 12.50 30.93
C LYS A 433 -21.89 13.81 30.61
N SER A 434 -22.19 14.10 29.33
CA SER A 434 -22.66 15.43 28.95
C SER A 434 -24.17 15.47 28.74
N THR A 435 -24.86 16.39 29.42
CA THR A 435 -26.24 16.77 29.06
C THR A 435 -26.37 18.27 28.84
N ALA A 436 -25.24 18.98 28.74
CA ALA A 436 -25.23 20.43 28.61
C ALA A 436 -25.55 20.85 27.18
N LYS A 437 -26.58 21.67 27.05
CA LYS A 437 -26.93 22.32 25.79
C LYS A 437 -26.12 23.60 25.59
N PRO A 438 -25.77 23.97 24.35
CA PRO A 438 -25.15 25.26 24.09
C PRO A 438 -25.98 26.43 24.63
N ALA A 439 -25.31 27.48 25.12
CA ALA A 439 -25.98 28.65 25.66
C ALA A 439 -26.96 29.27 24.63
N ARG A 440 -28.16 29.67 25.09
CA ARG A 440 -29.23 30.26 24.26
C ARG A 440 -29.80 29.33 23.18
N SER A 441 -29.63 28.01 23.33
CA SER A 441 -30.25 27.03 22.43
C SER A 441 -31.77 26.99 22.53
N PRO A 442 -32.48 26.81 21.39
CA PRO A 442 -33.92 26.55 21.41
C PRO A 442 -34.22 25.23 22.12
N PRO A 443 -35.45 25.02 22.64
CA PRO A 443 -35.86 23.77 23.28
C PRO A 443 -35.71 22.52 22.39
N THR A 444 -35.63 22.68 21.07
CA THR A 444 -35.52 21.59 20.09
C THR A 444 -34.09 21.17 19.77
N SER A 445 -33.07 21.91 20.22
CA SER A 445 -31.67 21.58 19.98
C SER A 445 -31.30 20.26 20.64
N LYS A 446 -30.58 19.38 19.92
CA LYS A 446 -30.10 18.08 20.44
C LYS A 446 -28.59 17.99 20.61
N VAL A 447 -27.85 18.97 20.13
CA VAL A 447 -26.38 18.95 20.15
C VAL A 447 -25.83 19.32 21.53
N ALA A 448 -24.63 18.82 21.83
CA ALA A 448 -23.84 19.16 23.01
C ALA A 448 -23.22 20.56 22.91
N ASP A 449 -22.94 21.11 24.09
CA ASP A 449 -21.94 22.17 24.26
C ASP A 449 -20.54 21.66 23.84
N ILE A 450 -19.83 22.45 23.04
CA ILE A 450 -18.56 22.03 22.43
C ILE A 450 -17.43 21.97 23.45
N ASP A 451 -17.39 22.91 24.41
CA ASP A 451 -16.30 22.98 25.37
C ASP A 451 -16.38 21.80 26.34
N GLU A 452 -17.59 21.46 26.80
CA GLU A 452 -17.82 20.26 27.61
C GLU A 452 -17.52 18.96 26.85
N LEU A 453 -17.92 18.86 25.58
CA LEU A 453 -17.63 17.68 24.77
C LEU A 453 -16.11 17.49 24.62
N VAL A 454 -15.38 18.57 24.30
CA VAL A 454 -13.91 18.54 24.20
C VAL A 454 -13.29 18.16 25.53
N GLU A 455 -13.77 18.69 26.65
CA GLU A 455 -13.29 18.38 28.00
C GLU A 455 -13.47 16.89 28.34
N ASN A 456 -14.66 16.34 28.10
CA ASN A 456 -15.03 14.97 28.47
C ASN A 456 -14.48 13.88 27.55
N SER A 457 -14.20 14.22 26.28
CA SER A 457 -13.71 13.25 25.28
C SER A 457 -12.53 12.45 25.82
N PHE A 458 -12.65 11.12 25.77
CA PHE A 458 -11.67 10.11 26.20
C PHE A 458 -11.31 10.08 27.69
N ARG A 459 -11.91 10.94 28.53
CA ARG A 459 -12.00 10.73 30.01
C ARG A 459 -13.16 9.79 30.39
N THR A 460 -13.96 9.42 29.40
CA THR A 460 -15.08 8.51 29.48
C THR A 460 -15.21 7.78 28.14
N ASN A 461 -16.14 6.82 28.06
CA ASN A 461 -16.52 6.20 26.80
C ASN A 461 -16.89 7.28 25.78
N THR A 462 -16.28 7.22 24.60
CA THR A 462 -16.41 8.24 23.56
C THR A 462 -16.63 7.55 22.22
N VAL A 463 -17.63 8.00 21.48
CA VAL A 463 -18.01 7.41 20.19
C VAL A 463 -17.71 8.42 19.09
N ALA A 464 -17.05 7.97 18.02
CA ALA A 464 -16.85 8.70 16.79
C ALA A 464 -17.60 7.99 15.65
N ILE A 465 -18.55 8.68 15.02
CA ILE A 465 -19.31 8.15 13.87
C ILE A 465 -18.84 8.88 12.62
N VAL A 466 -18.55 8.15 11.56
CA VAL A 466 -18.19 8.70 10.26
C VAL A 466 -19.25 8.29 9.25
N ALA A 467 -19.87 9.29 8.61
CA ALA A 467 -20.88 9.10 7.58
C ALA A 467 -20.45 9.77 6.28
N VAL A 468 -20.42 8.99 5.19
CA VAL A 468 -19.98 9.43 3.87
C VAL A 468 -21.04 9.05 2.83
N PRO A 469 -21.64 10.03 2.11
CA PRO A 469 -22.58 9.75 1.03
C PRO A 469 -21.95 8.86 -0.06
N PRO A 470 -22.72 7.97 -0.71
CA PRO A 470 -22.21 7.15 -1.81
C PRO A 470 -21.82 8.03 -3.00
N ALA A 471 -20.93 7.54 -3.86
CA ALA A 471 -20.55 8.28 -5.07
C ALA A 471 -21.73 8.42 -6.06
N SER A 472 -22.66 7.46 -6.08
CA SER A 472 -23.86 7.47 -6.93
C SER A 472 -24.91 8.50 -6.50
N ASP A 473 -24.92 8.89 -5.23
CA ASP A 473 -25.77 9.95 -4.68
C ASP A 473 -24.99 10.75 -3.62
N PRO A 474 -24.11 11.66 -4.05
CA PRO A 474 -23.17 12.33 -3.17
C PRO A 474 -23.82 13.31 -2.19
N THR A 475 -25.11 13.62 -2.37
CA THR A 475 -25.85 14.57 -1.53
C THR A 475 -26.61 13.91 -0.39
N ASN A 476 -26.77 12.59 -0.42
CA ASN A 476 -27.63 11.84 0.48
C ASN A 476 -26.82 10.97 1.45
N VAL A 477 -26.49 11.54 2.61
CA VAL A 477 -25.78 10.82 3.67
C VAL A 477 -26.61 9.70 4.30
N ASP A 478 -27.94 9.70 4.18
CA ASP A 478 -28.83 8.67 4.75
C ASP A 478 -29.00 7.42 3.88
N SER A 479 -28.43 7.43 2.68
CA SER A 479 -28.59 6.32 1.75
C SER A 479 -28.20 4.99 2.43
N PRO A 480 -28.95 3.90 2.21
CA PRO A 480 -28.52 2.54 2.58
C PRO A 480 -27.19 2.13 1.93
N LEU A 481 -26.71 2.87 0.94
CA LEU A 481 -25.41 2.70 0.28
C LEU A 481 -24.31 3.61 0.87
N SER A 482 -24.64 4.57 1.73
CA SER A 482 -23.66 5.44 2.40
C SER A 482 -22.67 4.62 3.20
N SER A 483 -21.42 5.05 3.28
CA SER A 483 -20.47 4.47 4.23
C SER A 483 -20.82 4.96 5.63
N LEU A 484 -21.03 4.04 6.57
CA LEU A 484 -21.32 4.36 7.97
C LEU A 484 -20.41 3.51 8.86
N GLN A 485 -19.48 4.19 9.53
CA GLN A 485 -18.44 3.58 10.35
C GLN A 485 -18.46 4.18 11.75
N VAL A 486 -18.08 3.39 12.76
CA VAL A 486 -18.00 3.83 14.15
C VAL A 486 -16.67 3.40 14.74
N ALA A 487 -15.95 4.34 15.36
CA ALA A 487 -14.87 4.05 16.29
C ALA A 487 -15.35 4.37 17.70
N SER A 488 -15.49 3.36 18.54
CA SER A 488 -15.95 3.52 19.92
C SER A 488 -14.83 3.23 20.90
N TYR A 489 -14.52 4.19 21.77
CA TYR A 489 -13.46 4.07 22.76
C TYR A 489 -14.01 3.54 24.08
N SER A 490 -13.41 2.46 24.58
CA SER A 490 -13.62 1.97 25.93
C SER A 490 -12.64 2.63 26.89
N HIS A 491 -13.14 3.44 27.81
CA HIS A 491 -12.32 4.03 28.86
C HIS A 491 -11.80 2.98 29.86
N GLU A 492 -12.57 1.93 30.10
CA GLU A 492 -12.16 0.81 30.98
C GLU A 492 -10.97 0.03 30.38
N LEU A 493 -11.07 -0.33 29.10
CA LEU A 493 -10.04 -1.14 28.44
C LEU A 493 -8.86 -0.29 27.93
N GLY A 494 -9.10 0.98 27.62
CA GLY A 494 -8.13 1.90 27.04
C GLY A 494 -7.89 1.68 25.54
N VAL A 495 -8.89 1.16 24.81
CA VAL A 495 -8.77 0.78 23.39
C VAL A 495 -9.92 1.33 22.55
N PHE A 496 -9.69 1.43 21.24
CA PHE A 496 -10.75 1.69 20.26
C PHE A 496 -11.28 0.38 19.68
N HIS A 497 -12.59 0.27 19.56
CA HIS A 497 -13.28 -0.75 18.77
C HIS A 497 -13.83 -0.13 17.49
N PHE A 498 -13.55 -0.77 16.35
CA PHE A 498 -13.97 -0.31 15.04
C PHE A 498 -15.15 -1.13 14.54
N TYR A 499 -16.14 -0.46 13.99
CA TYR A 499 -17.34 -1.07 13.45
C TYR A 499 -17.66 -0.49 12.08
N ASN A 500 -18.19 -1.33 11.20
CA ASN A 500 -18.65 -0.91 9.88
C ASN A 500 -20.03 -1.51 9.62
N ARG A 501 -20.92 -0.73 8.99
CA ARG A 501 -22.21 -1.23 8.54
C ARG A 501 -22.05 -1.84 7.15
N GLU A 502 -22.47 -3.09 6.98
CA GLU A 502 -22.59 -3.70 5.65
C GLU A 502 -23.47 -2.81 4.75
N ARG A 503 -23.13 -2.71 3.47
CA ARG A 503 -23.98 -2.02 2.49
C ARG A 503 -25.06 -2.99 2.04
N VAL A 504 -26.30 -2.51 1.91
CA VAL A 504 -27.38 -3.34 1.35
C VAL A 504 -27.04 -3.64 -0.11
N SER A 505 -26.79 -4.91 -0.45
CA SER A 505 -26.57 -5.31 -1.84
C SER A 505 -27.92 -5.43 -2.59
N ALA A 506 -27.88 -5.37 -3.92
CA ALA A 506 -29.05 -5.63 -4.77
C ALA A 506 -29.62 -7.06 -4.63
N ALA A 507 -28.88 -7.99 -4.01
CA ALA A 507 -29.34 -9.35 -3.74
C ALA A 507 -30.20 -9.47 -2.46
N GLY A 508 -30.54 -8.34 -1.80
CA GLY A 508 -31.41 -8.34 -0.63
C GLY A 508 -30.74 -8.89 0.64
N SER A 509 -29.40 -8.94 0.67
CA SER A 509 -28.68 -9.23 1.91
C SER A 509 -29.04 -8.20 2.99
N ARG A 510 -29.47 -8.69 4.15
CA ARG A 510 -29.84 -7.83 5.29
C ARG A 510 -28.60 -7.06 5.75
N ALA A 511 -28.61 -5.73 5.65
CA ALA A 511 -27.57 -4.91 6.25
C ALA A 511 -27.58 -5.06 7.79
N ARG A 512 -26.37 -5.16 8.35
CA ARG A 512 -26.08 -5.30 9.80
C ARG A 512 -24.77 -4.59 10.13
N TRP A 513 -24.53 -4.41 11.42
CA TRP A 513 -23.25 -3.96 11.95
C TRP A 513 -22.26 -5.11 12.12
N LEU A 514 -21.01 -4.88 11.73
CA LEU A 514 -19.89 -5.79 11.90
C LEU A 514 -18.82 -5.15 12.78
N PHE A 515 -18.24 -5.94 13.69
CA PHE A 515 -17.04 -5.59 14.43
C PHE A 515 -15.80 -5.85 13.57
N PHE A 516 -14.98 -4.82 13.34
CA PHE A 516 -13.84 -4.82 12.42
C PHE A 516 -12.48 -4.89 13.14
N GLY A 517 -12.49 -5.01 14.47
CA GLY A 517 -11.28 -5.20 15.29
C GLY A 517 -11.06 -4.11 16.32
N SER A 518 -10.02 -4.31 17.13
CA SER A 518 -9.58 -3.40 18.20
C SER A 518 -8.28 -2.68 17.82
N SER A 519 -7.98 -1.54 18.46
CA SER A 519 -6.74 -0.78 18.22
C SER A 519 -5.45 -1.60 18.39
N THR A 520 -5.50 -2.68 19.17
CA THR A 520 -4.39 -3.64 19.33
C THR A 520 -4.12 -4.46 18.06
N ASP A 521 -5.13 -4.74 17.25
CA ASP A 521 -5.00 -5.52 16.02
C ASP A 521 -4.22 -4.75 14.92
N ALA A 522 -4.08 -3.43 15.04
CA ALA A 522 -3.24 -2.66 14.12
C ALA A 522 -1.75 -3.09 14.08
N PHE A 523 -1.33 -3.92 15.04
CA PHE A 523 0.05 -4.34 15.23
C PHE A 523 0.21 -5.87 15.25
N ALA A 524 -0.87 -6.61 15.06
CA ALA A 524 -0.78 -8.05 14.91
C ALA A 524 -0.31 -8.36 13.49
N GLY A 525 0.58 -9.36 13.36
CA GLY A 525 1.26 -9.64 12.09
C GLY A 525 0.31 -10.08 10.96
N ASP A 526 -0.88 -10.58 11.31
CA ASP A 526 -1.95 -10.99 10.40
C ASP A 526 -2.81 -9.82 9.91
N THR A 527 -2.92 -8.72 10.66
CA THR A 527 -3.88 -7.62 10.39
C THR A 527 -3.23 -6.25 10.17
N GLN A 528 -1.93 -6.11 10.46
CA GLN A 528 -1.21 -4.85 10.29
C GLN A 528 -1.27 -4.36 8.82
N GLY A 529 -1.80 -3.15 8.62
CA GLY A 529 -1.91 -2.54 7.30
C GLY A 529 -3.05 -3.08 6.41
N LEU A 530 -3.92 -3.93 6.94
CA LEU A 530 -5.08 -4.51 6.24
C LEU A 530 -6.40 -3.98 6.82
N GLY A 531 -7.48 -4.02 6.03
CA GLY A 531 -8.81 -3.57 6.44
C GLY A 531 -8.82 -2.16 7.03
N VAL A 532 -9.46 -2.00 8.19
CA VAL A 532 -9.49 -0.71 8.90
C VAL A 532 -8.10 -0.22 9.30
N PHE A 533 -7.13 -1.11 9.50
CA PHE A 533 -5.77 -0.77 9.93
C PHE A 533 -4.87 -0.30 8.78
N CYS A 534 -5.32 -0.35 7.52
CA CYS A 534 -4.65 0.40 6.45
C CYS A 534 -4.81 1.92 6.65
N GLY A 535 -5.99 2.36 7.14
CA GLY A 535 -6.29 3.75 7.48
C GLY A 535 -5.91 4.13 8.91
N HIS A 536 -5.87 3.14 9.81
CA HIS A 536 -5.54 3.29 11.23
C HIS A 536 -4.28 2.47 11.62
N PRO A 537 -3.11 2.69 10.98
CA PRO A 537 -1.95 1.81 11.12
C PRO A 537 -1.33 1.78 12.53
N ASN A 538 -1.62 2.79 13.35
CA ASN A 538 -1.19 2.84 14.75
C ASN A 538 -2.33 2.49 15.72
N GLY A 539 -3.49 2.01 15.25
CA GLY A 539 -4.67 1.70 16.07
C GLY A 539 -5.44 2.91 16.63
N GLY A 540 -4.93 4.13 16.44
CA GLY A 540 -5.59 5.37 16.85
C GLY A 540 -6.54 5.94 15.79
N ILE A 541 -7.27 7.00 16.13
CA ILE A 541 -8.14 7.73 15.21
C ILE A 541 -7.36 8.79 14.41
N ILE A 542 -7.71 8.97 13.14
CA ILE A 542 -6.97 9.82 12.21
C ILE A 542 -7.80 11.03 11.79
N MET A 543 -7.12 12.16 11.63
CA MET A 543 -7.67 13.39 11.07
C MET A 543 -6.67 14.01 10.10
N LYS A 544 -7.19 14.56 9.00
CA LYS A 544 -6.43 15.45 8.11
C LYS A 544 -6.52 16.87 8.64
N GLU A 545 -5.42 17.63 8.57
CA GLU A 545 -5.28 19.01 9.07
C GLU A 545 -5.39 19.14 10.59
N PHE A 546 -4.36 18.74 11.34
CA PHE A 546 -4.29 19.06 12.78
C PHE A 546 -4.01 20.56 13.05
N GLU A 547 -3.45 21.25 12.07
CA GLU A 547 -3.03 22.65 12.17
C GLU A 547 -3.90 23.57 11.31
N ASN A 548 -3.94 24.85 11.70
CA ASN A 548 -4.55 25.93 10.92
C ASN A 548 -3.98 25.93 9.47
N PRO A 549 -4.81 26.08 8.42
CA PRO A 549 -6.15 26.70 8.44
C PRO A 549 -7.37 25.78 8.36
N TRP A 550 -7.23 24.45 8.38
CA TRP A 550 -8.38 23.53 8.29
C TRP A 550 -9.30 23.80 7.09
N VAL A 551 -8.75 23.99 5.90
CA VAL A 551 -9.48 24.44 4.69
C VAL A 551 -10.53 23.46 4.18
N HIS A 552 -10.51 22.19 4.63
CA HIS A 552 -11.53 21.19 4.31
C HIS A 552 -12.59 21.03 5.39
N TRP A 553 -12.35 21.55 6.60
CA TRP A 553 -13.25 21.42 7.74
C TRP A 553 -13.99 22.73 8.03
N HIS A 554 -15.23 22.61 8.46
CA HIS A 554 -15.99 23.76 8.91
C HIS A 554 -15.22 24.50 10.03
N THR A 555 -15.04 25.81 9.87
CA THR A 555 -14.53 26.74 10.88
C THR A 555 -15.17 28.11 10.67
N ASP A 556 -15.05 29.03 11.64
CA ASP A 556 -15.47 30.43 11.43
C ASP A 556 -14.70 31.11 10.28
N GLN A 557 -13.45 30.71 10.04
CA GLN A 557 -12.61 31.22 8.96
C GLN A 557 -12.99 30.62 7.60
N HIS A 558 -13.46 29.38 7.60
CA HIS A 558 -13.88 28.61 6.43
C HIS A 558 -15.25 27.97 6.66
N PRO A 559 -16.34 28.77 6.69
CA PRO A 559 -17.67 28.25 7.00
C PRO A 559 -18.24 27.48 5.80
N LEU A 560 -18.68 26.24 6.05
CA LEU A 560 -19.40 25.44 5.08
C LEU A 560 -20.75 26.10 4.73
N ARG A 561 -20.97 26.39 3.43
CA ARG A 561 -22.22 26.94 2.91
C ARG A 561 -22.97 25.87 2.14
N ILE A 562 -23.96 25.26 2.77
CA ILE A 562 -24.80 24.23 2.16
C ILE A 562 -25.81 24.91 1.21
N PRO A 563 -25.91 24.51 -0.08
CA PRO A 563 -26.86 25.10 -1.02
C PRO A 563 -28.33 24.89 -0.61
N ASP A 564 -29.20 25.80 -1.05
CA ASP A 564 -30.65 25.64 -0.92
C ASP A 564 -31.11 24.34 -1.61
N GLY A 565 -32.01 23.58 -0.97
CA GLY A 565 -32.52 22.31 -1.50
C GLY A 565 -31.63 21.08 -1.25
N HIS A 566 -30.40 21.25 -0.74
CA HIS A 566 -29.55 20.11 -0.37
C HIS A 566 -30.25 19.22 0.69
N PRO A 567 -30.25 17.88 0.57
CA PRO A 567 -30.95 16.98 1.51
C PRO A 567 -30.59 17.19 2.99
N LEU A 568 -29.34 17.54 3.30
CA LEU A 568 -28.93 17.91 4.67
C LEU A 568 -29.77 19.05 5.29
N ASN A 569 -30.37 19.94 4.50
CA ASN A 569 -31.25 20.97 5.03
C ASN A 569 -32.50 20.42 5.71
N SER A 570 -32.88 19.15 5.51
CA SER A 570 -33.99 18.52 6.25
C SER A 570 -33.59 17.93 7.60
N TYR A 571 -32.30 17.97 7.97
CA TYR A 571 -31.79 17.36 9.20
C TYR A 571 -31.83 18.33 10.38
N ASP A 572 -33.00 18.53 10.97
CA ASP A 572 -33.16 19.47 12.09
C ASP A 572 -32.34 19.09 13.33
N ALA A 573 -32.01 17.80 13.50
CA ALA A 573 -31.14 17.34 14.58
C ALA A 573 -29.73 17.99 14.53
N LEU A 574 -29.22 18.34 13.34
CA LEU A 574 -27.90 18.95 13.15
C LEU A 574 -27.90 20.48 13.33
N LYS A 575 -29.07 21.08 13.54
CA LYS A 575 -29.24 22.54 13.56
C LYS A 575 -29.36 23.10 14.97
N HIS A 576 -29.01 24.37 15.08
CA HIS A 576 -29.33 25.25 16.18
C HIS A 576 -30.12 26.45 15.63
N ASN A 577 -31.39 26.56 16.01
CA ASN A 577 -32.37 27.42 15.33
C ASN A 577 -32.46 27.06 13.83
N THR A 578 -32.13 28.00 12.93
CA THR A 578 -32.23 27.82 11.47
C THR A 578 -30.91 27.44 10.81
N SER A 579 -29.79 27.43 11.55
CA SER A 579 -28.45 27.21 10.99
C SER A 579 -27.80 25.95 11.53
N PHE A 580 -26.94 25.32 10.73
CA PHE A 580 -26.11 24.20 11.20
C PHE A 580 -25.19 24.65 12.33
N ASN A 581 -25.06 23.82 13.36
CA ASN A 581 -24.22 24.08 14.52
C ASN A 581 -23.07 23.08 14.55
N PHE A 582 -22.22 23.08 13.52
CA PHE A 582 -21.07 22.19 13.47
C PHE A 582 -20.01 22.60 14.51
N GLY A 583 -19.19 21.65 14.95
CA GLY A 583 -17.94 21.97 15.65
C GLY A 583 -16.86 22.42 14.66
N SER A 584 -15.81 23.09 15.15
CA SER A 584 -14.73 23.56 14.28
C SER A 584 -13.67 22.49 14.03
N GLY A 585 -12.93 22.59 12.92
CA GLY A 585 -11.75 21.75 12.67
C GLY A 585 -10.71 21.80 13.81
N LYS A 586 -10.58 22.93 14.50
CA LYS A 586 -9.72 23.07 15.68
C LYS A 586 -10.17 22.18 16.84
N ASP A 587 -11.47 22.19 17.14
CA ASP A 587 -12.02 21.42 18.26
C ASP A 587 -11.92 19.93 17.95
N MET A 588 -12.18 19.53 16.70
CA MET A 588 -11.98 18.16 16.24
C MET A 588 -10.52 17.71 16.38
N ALA A 589 -9.57 18.54 15.94
CA ALA A 589 -8.14 18.24 16.08
C ALA A 589 -7.76 18.02 17.55
N THR A 590 -8.31 18.82 18.46
CA THR A 590 -8.10 18.68 19.91
C THR A 590 -8.66 17.37 20.43
N ILE A 591 -9.88 17.00 20.04
CA ILE A 591 -10.51 15.72 20.42
C ILE A 591 -9.69 14.54 19.90
N VAL A 592 -9.30 14.55 18.62
CA VAL A 592 -8.53 13.47 17.99
C VAL A 592 -7.17 13.30 18.68
N LEU A 593 -6.48 14.39 19.01
CA LEU A 593 -5.22 14.34 19.75
C LEU A 593 -5.41 13.75 21.16
N LYS A 594 -6.49 14.08 21.86
CA LYS A 594 -6.82 13.47 23.17
C LYS A 594 -7.06 11.96 23.06
N GLY A 595 -7.78 11.51 22.03
CA GLY A 595 -8.04 10.09 21.81
C GLY A 595 -6.77 9.30 21.50
N ASN A 596 -5.92 9.84 20.63
CA ASN A 596 -4.62 9.25 20.33
C ASN A 596 -3.69 9.25 21.53
N ARG A 597 -3.76 10.28 22.38
CA ARG A 597 -3.01 10.32 23.64
C ARG A 597 -3.46 9.21 24.60
N ALA A 598 -4.77 9.07 24.82
CA ALA A 598 -5.31 8.04 25.71
C ALA A 598 -4.94 6.62 25.23
N TRP A 599 -5.00 6.38 23.91
CA TRP A 599 -4.54 5.13 23.32
C TRP A 599 -3.01 4.95 23.44
N PHE A 600 -2.22 5.99 23.20
CA PHE A 600 -0.77 5.93 23.34
C PHE A 600 -0.35 5.56 24.76
N ASP A 601 -0.99 6.12 25.78
CA ASP A 601 -0.70 5.81 27.19
C ASP A 601 -0.98 4.32 27.50
N LYS A 602 -2.04 3.75 26.91
CA LYS A 602 -2.31 2.30 26.98
C LYS A 602 -1.25 1.50 26.24
N ARG A 603 -0.91 1.92 25.01
CA ARG A 603 0.05 1.25 24.14
C ARG A 603 1.44 1.18 24.76
N MET A 604 1.90 2.27 25.36
CA MET A 604 3.18 2.34 26.08
C MET A 604 3.28 1.26 27.16
N LYS A 605 2.21 1.08 27.96
CA LYS A 605 2.18 0.03 28.99
C LYS A 605 2.22 -1.38 28.39
N LEU A 606 1.57 -1.60 27.25
CA LEU A 606 1.58 -2.90 26.57
C LEU A 606 2.94 -3.23 25.96
N ASP A 607 3.60 -2.25 25.34
CA ASP A 607 4.88 -2.46 24.64
C ASP A 607 6.08 -2.50 25.58
N PHE A 608 6.09 -1.67 26.64
CA PHE A 608 7.26 -1.48 27.50
C PHE A 608 7.08 -1.99 28.94
N GLY A 609 5.85 -2.34 29.35
CA GLY A 609 5.55 -2.71 30.73
C GLY A 609 5.95 -1.61 31.72
N ASP A 610 6.50 -2.02 32.88
CA ASP A 610 6.96 -1.11 33.95
C ASP A 610 8.40 -0.61 33.75
N LEU A 611 9.10 -1.02 32.67
CA LEU A 611 10.52 -0.70 32.45
C LEU A 611 10.76 0.75 31.98
N TRP A 612 9.71 1.48 31.62
CA TRP A 612 9.84 2.86 31.14
C TRP A 612 9.84 3.84 32.32
N PRO A 613 10.79 4.80 32.40
CA PRO A 613 10.68 5.91 33.35
C PRO A 613 9.31 6.58 33.22
N GLN A 614 8.76 7.13 34.31
CA GLN A 614 7.51 7.88 34.20
C GLN A 614 7.67 8.91 33.10
N GLU A 615 6.71 8.92 32.18
CA GLU A 615 6.82 9.59 30.88
C GLU A 615 7.30 11.05 31.02
N ASP A 616 6.82 11.72 32.06
CA ASP A 616 7.14 13.10 32.44
C ASP A 616 8.64 13.39 32.58
N ASP A 617 9.46 12.41 32.96
CA ASP A 617 10.90 12.59 33.20
C ASP A 617 11.72 12.71 31.89
N LEU A 618 11.21 12.12 30.80
CA LEU A 618 11.84 12.19 29.47
C LEU A 618 11.16 13.20 28.54
N LEU A 619 10.08 13.85 28.97
CA LEU A 619 9.41 14.87 28.17
C LEU A 619 10.27 16.11 28.01
N VAL A 620 10.49 16.51 26.75
CA VAL A 620 11.03 17.83 26.42
C VAL A 620 9.95 18.88 26.69
N ALA A 621 10.31 19.93 27.41
CA ALA A 621 9.40 20.98 27.83
C ALA A 621 8.76 21.69 26.64
N SER A 622 7.43 21.85 26.69
CA SER A 622 6.69 22.66 25.74
C SER A 622 7.15 24.12 25.78
N ILE A 623 7.21 24.73 24.60
CA ILE A 623 7.55 26.14 24.41
C ILE A 623 6.37 26.87 23.77
N PRO A 624 6.17 28.17 24.05
CA PRO A 624 5.18 28.96 23.34
C PRO A 624 5.45 28.96 21.83
N TYR A 625 4.41 28.81 21.02
CA TYR A 625 4.54 28.81 19.56
C TYR A 625 5.28 30.06 19.05
N ASP A 626 5.03 31.25 19.62
CA ASP A 626 5.73 32.48 19.23
C ASP A 626 7.25 32.44 19.50
N THR A 627 7.68 31.79 20.59
CA THR A 627 9.11 31.59 20.87
C THR A 627 9.75 30.70 19.82
N TYR A 628 9.06 29.62 19.46
CA TYR A 628 9.44 28.72 18.39
C TYR A 628 9.47 29.43 17.02
N ASP A 629 8.42 30.18 16.67
CA ASP A 629 8.25 30.90 15.42
C ASP A 629 9.34 31.97 15.23
N LYS A 630 9.68 32.70 16.30
CA LYS A 630 10.82 33.64 16.29
C LYS A 630 12.14 32.93 16.05
N ALA A 631 12.41 31.82 16.75
CA ALA A 631 13.63 31.05 16.56
C ALA A 631 13.76 30.48 15.14
N ARG A 632 12.68 29.93 14.58
CA ARG A 632 12.68 29.39 13.20
C ARG A 632 12.92 30.48 12.17
N ARG A 633 12.31 31.67 12.37
CA ARG A 633 12.44 32.82 11.47
C ARG A 633 13.85 33.39 11.51
N GLU A 634 14.46 33.49 12.70
CA GLU A 634 15.87 33.89 12.84
C GLU A 634 16.82 32.94 12.10
N LEU A 635 16.55 31.63 12.14
CA LEU A 635 17.32 30.64 11.36
C LEU A 635 17.00 30.64 9.86
N GLY A 636 15.93 31.30 9.44
CA GLY A 636 15.44 31.22 8.06
C GLY A 636 15.03 29.81 7.67
N LEU A 637 14.43 29.05 8.60
CA LEU A 637 13.96 27.69 8.33
C LEU A 637 12.79 27.66 7.35
N ARG A 638 12.99 27.03 6.19
CA ARG A 638 12.03 26.91 5.07
C ARG A 638 12.10 25.51 4.45
N THR A 639 11.01 25.00 3.90
CA THR A 639 11.08 23.87 2.94
C THR A 639 11.68 24.36 1.61
N LEU A 640 12.01 23.46 0.68
CA LEU A 640 12.46 23.84 -0.65
C LEU A 640 11.35 23.55 -1.67
N HIS A 641 11.18 24.44 -2.66
CA HIS A 641 10.40 24.17 -3.86
C HIS A 641 11.28 24.21 -5.10
N GLU A 642 10.85 23.44 -6.10
CA GLU A 642 11.27 23.62 -7.49
C GLU A 642 10.23 24.46 -8.22
N PHE A 643 10.65 25.59 -8.78
CA PHE A 643 9.87 26.34 -9.76
C PHE A 643 10.51 26.17 -11.13
N GLY A 644 9.75 25.68 -12.10
CA GLY A 644 10.08 25.77 -13.52
C GLY A 644 10.68 24.49 -14.11
N LYS A 645 10.11 24.13 -15.26
CA LYS A 645 10.39 22.92 -16.06
C LYS A 645 11.71 23.13 -16.82
N ASP A 646 12.56 22.10 -16.86
CA ASP A 646 13.89 22.03 -17.49
C ASP A 646 15.08 22.52 -16.62
N PHE A 647 16.03 21.59 -16.35
CA PHE A 647 17.41 21.81 -15.88
C PHE A 647 17.67 22.57 -14.58
N GLY A 648 18.61 22.05 -13.77
CA GLY A 648 19.80 22.81 -13.30
C GLY A 648 19.61 24.17 -12.62
N SER A 649 18.39 24.55 -12.26
CA SER A 649 18.06 25.82 -11.63
C SER A 649 18.25 25.68 -10.12
N PRO A 650 18.78 26.71 -9.44
CA PRO A 650 18.95 26.65 -8.01
C PRO A 650 17.59 26.40 -7.34
N ARG A 651 17.53 25.41 -6.45
CA ARG A 651 16.35 25.16 -5.61
C ARG A 651 16.02 26.47 -4.88
N ASN A 652 14.76 26.79 -4.63
CA ASN A 652 14.43 28.00 -3.87
C ASN A 652 13.80 27.62 -2.53
N PRO A 653 14.06 28.38 -1.46
CA PRO A 653 13.31 28.25 -0.23
C PRO A 653 11.82 28.51 -0.53
N ALA A 654 10.97 27.55 -0.14
CA ALA A 654 9.53 27.70 -0.13
C ALA A 654 9.10 28.81 0.84
N GLY A 655 7.91 29.35 0.62
CA GLY A 655 7.34 30.44 1.41
C GLY A 655 7.27 30.16 2.92
N ASP A 656 7.08 31.21 3.71
CA ASP A 656 7.13 31.20 5.19
C ASP A 656 6.29 30.12 5.90
N ARG A 657 5.26 29.58 5.24
CA ARG A 657 4.23 28.72 5.85
C ARG A 657 4.44 27.23 5.65
N GLU A 658 5.35 26.81 4.77
CA GLU A 658 5.46 25.38 4.43
C GLU A 658 6.44 24.59 5.31
N ALA A 659 7.25 25.28 6.11
CA ALA A 659 8.10 24.65 7.12
C ALA A 659 7.33 24.19 8.37
N GLN A 660 6.03 23.86 8.26
CA GLN A 660 5.18 23.35 9.34
C GLN A 660 5.66 22.02 9.93
N ALA A 661 6.63 21.34 9.30
CA ALA A 661 7.31 20.16 9.85
C ALA A 661 8.82 20.39 10.07
N PRO A 662 9.23 21.38 10.89
CA PRO A 662 10.63 21.80 11.06
C PRO A 662 11.44 20.79 11.88
N TRP A 663 10.74 20.00 12.68
CA TRP A 663 11.25 18.87 13.45
C TRP A 663 11.31 17.57 12.63
N LYS A 664 11.15 17.62 11.30
CA LYS A 664 11.64 16.54 10.44
C LYS A 664 13.16 16.44 10.61
N VAL A 665 13.54 15.54 11.50
CA VAL A 665 14.92 15.21 11.85
C VAL A 665 15.17 13.77 11.48
N LEU A 666 16.45 13.45 11.34
CA LEU A 666 16.87 12.08 11.09
C LEU A 666 16.74 11.29 12.38
N VAL A 667 16.25 10.07 12.25
CA VAL A 667 16.22 9.05 13.30
C VAL A 667 16.91 7.80 12.74
N PRO A 668 17.37 6.86 13.61
CA PRO A 668 17.83 5.56 13.12
C PRO A 668 16.70 4.88 12.33
N GLY A 669 17.05 4.15 11.27
CA GLY A 669 16.07 3.40 10.50
C GLY A 669 15.43 2.29 11.33
N ILE A 670 14.24 1.83 10.94
CA ILE A 670 13.64 0.66 11.59
C ILE A 670 14.53 -0.59 11.39
N GLU A 671 15.21 -0.65 10.25
CA GLU A 671 16.16 -1.70 9.90
C GLU A 671 17.37 -1.71 10.84
N ASP A 672 17.85 -0.54 11.29
CA ASP A 672 18.92 -0.44 12.28
C ASP A 672 18.47 -1.04 13.63
N VAL A 673 17.24 -0.74 14.04
CA VAL A 673 16.66 -1.27 15.29
C VAL A 673 16.51 -2.79 15.22
N GLU A 674 15.99 -3.32 14.12
CA GLU A 674 15.88 -4.77 13.91
C GLU A 674 17.26 -5.45 13.81
N GLY A 675 18.23 -4.80 13.17
CA GLY A 675 19.62 -5.25 13.14
C GLY A 675 20.22 -5.38 14.55
N VAL A 676 20.02 -4.37 15.40
CA VAL A 676 20.45 -4.39 16.81
C VAL A 676 19.78 -5.52 17.59
N LYS A 677 18.45 -5.68 17.46
CA LYS A 677 17.72 -6.79 18.08
C LYS A 677 18.29 -8.14 17.64
N ARG A 678 18.64 -8.28 16.37
CA ARG A 678 19.23 -9.52 15.84
C ARG A 678 20.65 -9.75 16.35
N ILE A 679 21.46 -8.71 16.51
CA ILE A 679 22.81 -8.79 17.11
C ILE A 679 22.74 -9.30 18.56
N ILE A 680 21.79 -8.77 19.35
CA ILE A 680 21.58 -9.22 20.74
C ILE A 680 21.08 -10.67 20.76
N LYS A 681 20.03 -10.98 19.99
CA LYS A 681 19.44 -12.33 19.92
C LYS A 681 20.43 -13.39 19.44
N SER A 682 21.33 -13.03 18.52
CA SER A 682 22.40 -13.91 18.02
C SER A 682 23.60 -14.04 18.96
N LYS A 683 23.61 -13.32 20.08
CA LYS A 683 24.70 -13.31 21.07
C LYS A 683 26.04 -12.88 20.46
N LEU A 684 26.00 -12.01 19.45
CA LEU A 684 27.19 -11.35 18.91
C LEU A 684 27.71 -10.28 19.88
N LEU A 685 26.78 -9.53 20.47
CA LEU A 685 27.00 -8.61 21.58
C LEU A 685 25.92 -8.85 22.64
N SER A 686 26.26 -8.62 23.90
CA SER A 686 25.31 -8.57 25.00
C SER A 686 24.54 -7.25 25.03
N GLU A 687 23.39 -7.24 25.71
CA GLU A 687 22.60 -6.02 25.91
C GLU A 687 23.43 -4.90 26.57
N LYS A 688 24.24 -5.21 27.59
CA LYS A 688 25.10 -4.24 28.24
C LYS A 688 26.16 -3.66 27.29
N GLU A 689 26.76 -4.49 26.43
CA GLU A 689 27.74 -4.03 25.43
C GLU A 689 27.08 -3.11 24.39
N VAL A 690 25.89 -3.48 23.89
CA VAL A 690 25.13 -2.65 22.95
C VAL A 690 24.69 -1.34 23.61
N ALA A 691 24.14 -1.40 24.81
CA ALA A 691 23.70 -0.23 25.55
C ALA A 691 24.87 0.72 25.85
N ALA A 692 26.03 0.21 26.26
CA ALA A 692 27.23 1.01 26.45
C ALA A 692 27.68 1.70 25.15
N LEU A 693 27.65 1.00 24.00
CA LEU A 693 27.96 1.61 22.69
C LEU A 693 26.98 2.73 22.33
N LEU A 694 25.67 2.52 22.54
CA LEU A 694 24.64 3.53 22.28
C LEU A 694 24.76 4.73 23.24
N MET A 695 25.23 4.49 24.47
CA MET A 695 25.38 5.52 25.48
C MET A 695 26.61 6.42 25.31
N VAL A 696 27.62 6.01 24.53
CA VAL A 696 28.73 6.89 24.16
C VAL A 696 28.20 8.08 23.37
N ASP A 697 28.38 9.29 23.89
CA ASP A 697 27.91 10.54 23.26
C ASP A 697 26.41 10.50 22.92
N PHE A 698 25.58 9.94 23.82
CA PHE A 698 24.15 9.68 23.57
C PHE A 698 23.33 10.94 23.27
N TRP A 699 23.77 12.11 23.74
CA TRP A 699 23.15 13.40 23.43
C TRP A 699 23.33 13.83 21.97
N ASN A 700 24.18 13.13 21.20
CA ASN A 700 24.30 13.25 19.75
C ASN A 700 24.00 11.89 19.07
N PRO A 701 22.76 11.38 19.13
CA PRO A 701 22.46 10.00 18.75
C PRO A 701 22.71 9.70 17.26
N ILE A 702 22.57 10.72 16.41
CA ILE A 702 22.79 10.65 14.96
C ILE A 702 24.12 11.29 14.59
N PHE A 703 24.92 10.57 13.79
CA PHE A 703 26.25 11.01 13.33
C PHE A 703 27.16 11.46 14.49
N SER A 704 27.18 10.71 15.60
CA SER A 704 28.19 10.89 16.64
C SER A 704 29.57 10.49 16.09
N TRP A 705 30.46 11.46 15.93
CA TRP A 705 31.84 11.17 15.54
C TRP A 705 32.57 10.42 16.66
N ARG A 706 32.29 10.77 17.93
CA ARG A 706 32.88 10.14 19.11
C ARG A 706 32.60 8.64 19.10
N ARG A 707 31.34 8.25 18.94
CA ARG A 707 30.92 6.85 18.83
C ARG A 707 31.48 6.18 17.58
N ALA A 708 31.49 6.88 16.43
CA ALA A 708 32.03 6.33 15.18
C ALA A 708 33.51 5.94 15.28
N GLN A 709 34.31 6.61 16.13
CA GLN A 709 35.72 6.22 16.32
C GLN A 709 35.88 4.79 16.81
N LEU A 710 34.89 4.25 17.55
CA LEU A 710 34.93 2.91 18.10
C LEU A 710 34.86 1.80 17.04
N MET A 711 34.39 2.12 15.82
CA MET A 711 34.31 1.16 14.72
C MET A 711 35.68 0.55 14.36
N ARG A 712 36.78 1.29 14.54
CA ARG A 712 38.14 0.81 14.22
C ARG A 712 38.59 -0.38 15.08
N TYR A 713 37.91 -0.63 16.20
CA TYR A 713 38.23 -1.70 17.14
C TYR A 713 37.37 -2.95 16.92
N ILE A 714 36.46 -2.93 15.94
CA ILE A 714 35.63 -4.09 15.61
C ILE A 714 36.53 -5.19 15.03
N PRO A 715 36.59 -6.38 15.66
CA PRO A 715 37.34 -7.50 15.12
C PRO A 715 36.80 -7.90 13.74
N SER A 716 37.68 -8.18 12.78
CA SER A 716 37.30 -8.66 11.44
C SER A 716 36.74 -10.08 11.44
N THR A 717 36.95 -10.84 12.53
CA THR A 717 36.47 -12.21 12.70
C THR A 717 35.95 -12.43 14.11
N ALA A 718 34.97 -13.32 14.26
CA ALA A 718 34.46 -13.79 15.53
C ALA A 718 34.32 -15.32 15.50
N ARG A 719 34.55 -15.96 16.65
CA ARG A 719 34.38 -17.41 16.83
C ARG A 719 33.27 -17.67 17.83
N TRP A 720 32.55 -18.76 17.66
CA TRP A 720 31.62 -19.24 18.68
C TRP A 720 32.41 -19.93 19.79
N ASP A 721 32.23 -19.52 21.05
CA ASP A 721 32.94 -20.10 22.22
C ASP A 721 32.18 -21.23 22.92
N GLY A 722 31.02 -21.61 22.39
CA GLY A 722 30.09 -22.57 23.00
C GLY A 722 28.85 -21.90 23.61
N THR A 723 28.93 -20.61 23.95
CA THR A 723 27.83 -19.88 24.62
C THR A 723 27.46 -18.57 23.94
N LYS A 724 28.45 -17.87 23.39
CA LYS A 724 28.33 -16.59 22.67
C LYS A 724 29.44 -16.48 21.62
N TYR A 725 29.38 -15.45 20.79
CA TYR A 725 30.48 -15.13 19.89
C TYR A 725 31.57 -14.32 20.61
N THR A 726 32.83 -14.52 20.21
CA THR A 726 33.98 -13.78 20.73
C THR A 726 34.02 -12.32 20.28
N LEU A 727 33.09 -11.87 19.42
CA LEU A 727 33.06 -10.50 18.87
C LEU A 727 33.08 -9.46 19.99
N GLY A 728 32.13 -9.52 20.92
CA GLY A 728 32.05 -8.58 22.06
C GLY A 728 33.31 -8.58 22.91
N THR A 729 33.79 -9.76 23.30
CA THR A 729 35.04 -9.87 24.09
C THR A 729 36.27 -9.31 23.38
N GLY A 730 36.38 -9.51 22.07
CA GLY A 730 37.47 -8.98 21.25
C GLY A 730 37.39 -7.46 21.10
N LEU A 731 36.19 -6.94 20.82
CA LEU A 731 35.92 -5.51 20.72
C LEU A 731 36.25 -4.79 22.03
N THR A 732 35.69 -5.24 23.16
CA THR A 732 35.94 -4.65 24.47
C THR A 732 37.42 -4.67 24.83
N ARG A 733 38.13 -5.76 24.56
CA ARG A 733 39.58 -5.86 24.82
C ARG A 733 40.36 -4.82 24.01
N ALA A 734 40.05 -4.68 22.72
CA ALA A 734 40.70 -3.70 21.84
C ALA A 734 40.45 -2.26 22.29
N ILE A 735 39.21 -1.92 22.65
CA ILE A 735 38.85 -0.58 23.15
C ILE A 735 39.55 -0.29 24.48
N ARG A 736 39.59 -1.24 25.43
CA ARG A 736 40.30 -1.06 26.72
C ARG A 736 41.78 -0.78 26.54
N ALA A 737 42.44 -1.54 25.66
CA ALA A 737 43.86 -1.33 25.37
C ALA A 737 44.11 0.06 24.77
N ALA A 738 43.22 0.53 23.88
CA ALA A 738 43.30 1.88 23.32
C ALA A 738 43.02 2.97 24.36
N ALA A 739 42.00 2.79 25.22
CA ALA A 739 41.63 3.73 26.26
C ALA A 739 42.80 4.03 27.21
N ALA A 740 43.58 3.01 27.59
CA ALA A 740 44.76 3.19 28.45
C ALA A 740 45.86 4.08 27.83
N ALA A 741 45.88 4.24 26.51
CA ALA A 741 46.84 5.08 25.78
C ALA A 741 46.24 6.43 25.33
N LYS A 742 45.00 6.74 25.72
CA LYS A 742 44.26 7.94 25.32
C LYS A 742 43.84 8.76 26.56
N PRO A 743 43.52 10.06 26.40
CA PRO A 743 43.00 10.85 27.50
C PRO A 743 41.66 10.33 28.03
N ASP A 744 41.35 10.57 29.31
CA ASP A 744 40.11 10.13 29.99
C ASP A 744 38.81 10.61 29.33
N GLY A 745 38.85 11.69 28.55
CA GLY A 745 37.70 12.22 27.80
C GLY A 745 37.50 11.61 26.42
N SER A 746 38.30 10.61 26.03
CA SER A 746 38.18 9.90 24.75
C SER A 746 36.91 9.03 24.69
N PRO A 747 36.34 8.77 23.51
CA PRO A 747 35.21 7.86 23.38
C PRO A 747 35.53 6.43 23.83
N GLU A 748 36.79 6.01 23.71
CA GLU A 748 37.26 4.72 24.23
C GLU A 748 37.17 4.66 25.75
N ALA A 749 37.66 5.69 26.45
CA ALA A 749 37.55 5.78 27.90
C ALA A 749 36.09 5.87 28.37
N GLU A 750 35.25 6.62 27.66
CA GLU A 750 33.81 6.73 27.94
C GLU A 750 33.10 5.37 27.83
N TYR A 751 33.35 4.62 26.75
CA TYR A 751 32.81 3.27 26.58
C TYR A 751 33.23 2.35 27.73
N VAL A 752 34.51 2.37 28.10
CA VAL A 752 35.05 1.54 29.19
C VAL A 752 34.38 1.91 30.52
N GLN A 753 34.23 3.20 30.83
CA GLN A 753 33.53 3.66 32.03
C GLN A 753 32.07 3.22 32.07
N LEU A 754 31.35 3.32 30.95
CA LEU A 754 29.95 2.87 30.83
C LEU A 754 29.83 1.36 31.03
N LEU A 755 30.78 0.59 30.50
CA LEU A 755 30.78 -0.86 30.62
C LEU A 755 31.17 -1.34 32.03
N ASP A 756 32.10 -0.64 32.69
CA ASP A 756 32.61 -0.97 34.04
C ASP A 756 31.76 -0.40 35.18
N ALA A 757 30.81 0.49 34.86
CA ALA A 757 29.86 1.01 35.82
C ALA A 757 29.21 -0.14 36.59
N GLN A 758 29.28 -0.03 37.92
CA GLN A 758 28.69 -0.98 38.85
C GLN A 758 27.17 -0.75 38.95
N GLY A 759 26.43 -1.79 39.31
CA GLY A 759 24.97 -1.76 39.37
C GLY A 759 24.29 -2.09 38.04
N ASP A 760 22.98 -1.92 38.02
CA ASP A 760 22.15 -2.17 36.84
C ASP A 760 22.40 -1.09 35.79
N PHE A 761 22.85 -1.50 34.61
CA PHE A 761 23.14 -0.57 33.52
C PHE A 761 21.88 0.14 33.02
N SER A 762 20.72 -0.52 33.05
CA SER A 762 19.46 0.06 32.57
C SER A 762 19.06 1.26 33.43
N VAL A 763 19.11 1.10 34.76
CA VAL A 763 18.85 2.18 35.73
C VAL A 763 19.87 3.30 35.57
N ASN A 764 21.17 2.96 35.58
CA ASN A 764 22.24 3.95 35.46
C ASN A 764 22.17 4.78 34.17
N PHE A 765 21.74 4.16 33.06
CA PHE A 765 21.63 4.84 31.76
C PHE A 765 20.34 5.66 31.67
N SER A 766 19.23 5.17 32.21
CA SER A 766 18.00 5.94 32.38
C SER A 766 18.24 7.22 33.19
N ASP A 767 18.95 7.14 34.32
CA ASP A 767 19.29 8.32 35.13
C ASP A 767 20.12 9.35 34.35
N LYS A 768 21.04 8.89 33.49
CA LYS A 768 21.82 9.78 32.62
C LYS A 768 20.95 10.47 31.57
N LEU A 769 20.00 9.75 30.97
CA LEU A 769 19.06 10.30 30.00
C LEU A 769 18.16 11.36 30.65
N ILE A 770 17.57 11.02 31.81
CA ILE A 770 16.72 11.93 32.60
C ILE A 770 17.50 13.20 32.97
N ALA A 771 18.72 13.05 33.49
CA ALA A 771 19.57 14.20 33.86
C ALA A 771 19.88 15.11 32.66
N PHE A 772 20.14 14.54 31.48
CA PHE A 772 20.38 15.30 30.27
C PHE A 772 19.11 16.05 29.82
N ILE A 773 17.95 15.38 29.77
CA ILE A 773 16.68 16.02 29.41
C ILE A 773 16.30 17.12 30.39
N ALA A 774 16.48 16.91 31.70
CA ALA A 774 16.27 17.94 32.71
C ALA A 774 17.12 19.20 32.45
N GLN A 775 18.36 19.01 32.01
CA GLN A 775 19.27 20.11 31.69
C GLN A 775 18.89 20.84 30.39
N VAL A 776 18.43 20.13 29.36
CA VAL A 776 17.84 20.75 28.15
C VAL A 776 16.59 21.55 28.52
N ASN A 777 15.70 20.96 29.33
CA ASN A 777 14.47 21.57 29.80
C ASN A 777 14.72 22.84 30.60
N LYS A 778 15.78 22.89 31.41
CA LYS A 778 16.20 24.10 32.11
C LYS A 778 16.46 25.26 31.14
N GLY A 779 17.13 24.99 30.01
CA GLY A 779 17.39 25.98 28.97
C GLY A 779 16.14 26.40 28.20
N LEU A 780 15.21 25.47 27.94
CA LEU A 780 13.94 25.75 27.25
C LEU A 780 12.96 26.53 28.13
N LYS A 781 12.96 26.29 29.45
CA LYS A 781 12.09 26.95 30.42
C LYS A 781 12.62 28.31 30.89
N ASP A 782 13.90 28.64 30.66
CA ASP A 782 14.44 29.97 30.98
C ASP A 782 13.88 31.00 29.99
N SER A 783 12.90 31.79 30.42
CA SER A 783 12.23 32.79 29.57
C SER A 783 13.17 33.84 28.96
N ARG A 784 14.36 34.06 29.53
CA ARG A 784 15.37 34.99 28.99
C ARG A 784 16.16 34.39 27.84
N HIS A 785 16.25 33.06 27.77
CA HIS A 785 17.11 32.35 26.83
C HIS A 785 16.39 31.28 26.01
N SER A 786 15.09 31.03 26.25
CA SER A 786 14.31 29.97 25.63
C SER A 786 14.37 30.01 24.11
N LYS A 787 14.22 31.19 23.51
CA LYS A 787 14.37 31.39 22.05
C LYS A 787 15.75 30.93 21.56
N ASP A 788 16.82 31.27 22.28
CA ASP A 788 18.17 30.87 21.89
C ASP A 788 18.41 29.37 22.10
N SER A 789 17.86 28.78 23.16
CA SER A 789 17.85 27.32 23.38
C SER A 789 17.14 26.59 22.24
N VAL A 790 15.96 27.07 21.84
CA VAL A 790 15.19 26.51 20.71
C VAL A 790 15.96 26.66 19.40
N LYS A 791 16.51 27.85 19.15
CA LYS A 791 17.36 28.10 17.99
C LYS A 791 18.57 27.16 17.96
N ASN A 792 19.18 26.86 19.10
CA ASN A 792 20.30 25.93 19.17
C ASN A 792 19.88 24.47 18.94
N CYS A 793 18.75 24.02 19.46
CA CYS A 793 18.18 22.70 19.11
C CYS A 793 17.95 22.59 17.60
N LEU A 794 17.38 23.64 16.99
CA LEU A 794 17.18 23.70 15.55
C LEU A 794 18.49 23.75 14.76
N ARG A 795 19.56 24.35 15.28
CA ARG A 795 20.91 24.29 14.68
C ARG A 795 21.51 22.89 14.70
N VAL A 796 21.34 22.15 15.80
CA VAL A 796 21.78 20.74 15.88
C VAL A 796 21.00 19.92 14.85
N ALA A 797 19.67 20.03 14.85
CA ALA A 797 18.80 19.36 13.89
C ALA A 797 19.20 19.67 12.43
N GLU A 798 19.41 20.94 12.13
CA GLU A 798 19.87 21.39 10.81
C GLU A 798 21.26 20.84 10.46
N SER A 799 22.18 20.80 11.42
CA SER A 799 23.51 20.24 11.19
C SER A 799 23.43 18.77 10.82
N LYS A 800 22.55 17.98 11.47
CA LYS A 800 22.31 16.58 11.09
C LYS A 800 21.68 16.46 9.71
N ARG A 801 20.72 17.32 9.37
CA ARG A 801 20.16 17.40 8.01
C ARG A 801 21.22 17.72 6.97
N ARG A 802 22.18 18.60 7.25
CA ARG A 802 23.27 18.98 6.32
C ARG A 802 24.30 17.87 6.11
N ILE A 803 24.49 16.98 7.08
CA ILE A 803 25.32 15.77 6.90
C ILE A 803 24.63 14.80 5.94
N PHE A 804 23.32 14.59 6.10
CA PHE A 804 22.54 13.68 5.26
C PHE A 804 22.20 14.28 3.89
N ARG A 805 21.95 15.59 3.82
CA ARG A 805 21.61 16.37 2.64
C ARG A 805 22.38 17.70 2.73
N PRO A 806 23.58 17.78 2.14
CA PRO A 806 24.37 19.01 2.10
C PRO A 806 23.62 20.20 1.53
N SER A 807 24.17 21.41 1.72
CA SER A 807 23.64 22.60 1.07
C SER A 807 23.47 22.34 -0.43
N PRO A 808 22.28 22.63 -0.98
CA PRO A 808 22.08 22.58 -2.41
C PRO A 808 23.06 23.46 -3.20
N TRP A 809 23.70 24.46 -2.58
CA TRP A 809 24.64 25.40 -3.22
C TRP A 809 26.09 24.94 -3.22
N LEU A 810 26.44 23.98 -2.36
CA LEU A 810 27.81 23.46 -2.29
C LEU A 810 28.11 22.39 -3.35
N ASN A 811 27.10 21.95 -4.11
CA ASN A 811 27.22 20.88 -5.10
C ASN A 811 27.90 19.60 -4.54
N LEU A 812 27.68 19.34 -3.25
CA LEU A 812 28.16 18.13 -2.56
C LEU A 812 27.15 17.00 -2.73
N PRO A 813 27.60 15.74 -2.85
CA PRO A 813 26.70 14.60 -2.97
C PRO A 813 25.91 14.44 -1.66
N ALA A 814 24.58 14.31 -1.78
CA ALA A 814 23.74 13.93 -0.67
C ALA A 814 23.89 12.44 -0.33
N HIS A 815 23.46 12.05 0.88
CA HIS A 815 23.30 10.65 1.23
C HIS A 815 22.37 9.97 0.22
N PRO A 816 22.63 8.73 -0.23
CA PRO A 816 21.79 8.06 -1.23
C PRO A 816 20.30 8.00 -0.85
N LEU A 817 19.99 7.86 0.44
CA LEU A 817 18.62 7.86 0.97
C LEU A 817 17.95 9.25 1.02
N ALA A 818 18.64 10.33 0.63
CA ALA A 818 18.08 11.69 0.60
C ALA A 818 17.23 11.93 -0.67
N GLU A 819 16.26 11.05 -0.91
CA GLU A 819 15.41 11.04 -2.11
C GLU A 819 14.37 12.17 -2.09
N PHE A 820 13.85 12.50 -0.90
CA PHE A 820 12.78 13.49 -0.73
C PHE A 820 13.31 14.90 -0.46
N ASN A 821 14.05 15.46 -1.42
CA ASN A 821 14.74 16.75 -1.28
C ASN A 821 13.83 17.92 -0.83
N MET A 822 12.54 17.90 -1.18
CA MET A 822 11.56 18.94 -0.81
C MET A 822 10.97 18.77 0.59
N ALA A 823 11.06 17.57 1.18
CA ALA A 823 10.40 17.26 2.44
C ALA A 823 11.19 17.73 3.68
N LEU A 824 12.51 17.91 3.54
CA LEU A 824 13.38 18.35 4.64
C LEU A 824 13.53 19.89 4.66
N PRO A 825 13.22 20.55 5.79
CA PRO A 825 13.47 21.98 5.95
C PRO A 825 14.97 22.31 5.89
N TYR A 826 15.28 23.56 5.55
CA TYR A 826 16.63 24.10 5.37
C TYR A 826 16.73 25.47 6.05
N ALA A 827 17.81 25.73 6.79
CA ALA A 827 18.03 27.01 7.46
C ALA A 827 18.89 27.94 6.60
N THR A 828 18.32 28.97 5.99
CA THR A 828 19.08 29.90 5.11
C THR A 828 20.05 30.79 5.87
N SER A 829 19.84 31.00 7.18
CA SER A 829 20.71 31.85 8.01
C SER A 829 21.90 31.10 8.63
N MET A 830 22.07 29.80 8.33
CA MET A 830 23.24 29.02 8.74
C MET A 830 24.26 28.96 7.59
N PRO A 831 25.55 29.27 7.84
CA PRO A 831 26.61 29.17 6.83
C PRO A 831 26.69 27.77 6.24
N ASP A 832 26.85 27.67 4.92
CA ASP A 832 26.93 26.41 4.18
C ASP A 832 28.17 25.58 4.50
N ASP A 833 29.31 26.26 4.71
CA ASP A 833 30.54 25.69 5.27
C ASP A 833 30.70 26.15 6.73
N PRO A 834 29.96 25.56 7.68
CA PRO A 834 30.22 25.84 9.08
C PRO A 834 31.55 25.17 9.44
N SER A 835 32.36 25.82 10.28
CA SER A 835 33.57 25.33 10.95
C SER A 835 33.40 24.05 11.81
N GLY A 836 32.54 23.12 11.39
CA GLY A 836 32.08 21.87 11.99
C GLY A 836 30.57 21.87 12.27
N PRO A 837 29.94 20.69 12.44
CA PRO A 837 28.52 20.57 12.76
C PRO A 837 28.23 21.07 14.18
N TRP A 838 27.00 21.51 14.42
CA TRP A 838 26.51 21.77 15.77
C TRP A 838 26.16 20.47 16.48
N GLU A 839 26.55 20.38 17.74
CA GLU A 839 26.33 19.22 18.59
C GLU A 839 25.93 19.64 20.01
N PHE A 840 25.23 18.74 20.69
CA PHE A 840 25.08 18.82 22.14
C PHE A 840 26.38 18.40 22.81
N THR A 841 26.53 18.83 24.06
CA THR A 841 27.57 18.39 24.98
C THR A 841 26.93 17.63 26.13
N ALA A 842 27.75 16.91 26.91
CA ALA A 842 27.29 16.16 28.09
C ALA A 842 26.50 17.00 29.11
N SER A 843 26.75 18.31 29.16
CA SER A 843 26.05 19.25 30.05
C SER A 843 24.77 19.84 29.45
N GLY A 844 24.26 19.31 28.34
CA GLY A 844 23.10 19.88 27.62
C GLY A 844 23.37 21.22 26.93
N ALA A 845 24.60 21.75 27.02
CA ALA A 845 25.01 22.92 26.26
C ALA A 845 25.28 22.56 24.80
N PHE A 846 25.41 23.59 23.95
CA PHE A 846 25.61 23.45 22.52
C PHE A 846 26.98 23.99 22.13
N ARG A 847 27.62 23.35 21.17
CA ARG A 847 28.84 23.87 20.57
C ARG A 847 28.92 23.50 19.10
N GLN A 848 29.82 24.17 18.40
CA GLN A 848 30.26 23.75 17.09
C GLN A 848 31.48 22.84 17.24
N ALA A 849 31.42 21.63 16.71
CA ALA A 849 32.56 20.71 16.69
C ALA A 849 33.71 21.30 15.85
N LYS A 850 34.96 20.93 16.12
CA LYS A 850 36.11 21.43 15.33
C LYS A 850 36.32 20.62 14.06
N PRO A 851 36.97 21.17 13.01
CA PRO A 851 37.25 20.44 11.78
C PRO A 851 38.03 19.12 11.93
N SER A 852 38.98 19.04 12.86
CA SER A 852 39.69 17.78 13.16
C SER A 852 38.86 16.78 13.97
N GLU A 853 37.77 17.24 14.58
CA GLU A 853 36.72 16.43 15.22
C GLU A 853 35.60 16.11 14.21
N ASN A 854 35.67 16.63 12.97
CA ASN A 854 34.63 16.41 11.97
C ASN A 854 34.60 14.95 11.50
N ILE A 855 33.39 14.42 11.55
CA ILE A 855 32.82 13.22 10.93
C ILE A 855 33.78 12.39 10.10
N TRP A 856 34.04 11.17 10.59
CA TRP A 856 34.34 10.03 9.73
C TRP A 856 33.19 9.85 8.74
N HIS A 857 33.39 10.26 7.48
CA HIS A 857 32.48 9.85 6.41
C HIS A 857 32.86 8.44 5.99
N SER A 858 31.87 7.55 5.95
CA SER A 858 32.05 6.14 5.66
C SER A 858 32.79 5.81 4.37
N ARG A 859 32.91 6.75 3.42
CA ARG A 859 33.71 6.56 2.20
C ARG A 859 35.20 6.28 2.48
N SER A 860 35.73 6.69 3.63
CA SER A 860 37.16 6.53 3.94
C SER A 860 37.52 5.20 4.61
N ALA A 861 36.56 4.48 5.23
CA ALA A 861 36.85 3.15 5.79
C ALA A 861 35.65 2.18 5.85
N GLN A 862 34.51 2.44 5.19
CA GLN A 862 33.86 1.32 4.52
C GLN A 862 34.91 0.78 3.55
N ALA A 863 35.08 -0.55 3.52
CA ALA A 863 35.59 -1.20 2.32
C ALA A 863 35.03 -0.43 1.13
N PRO A 864 35.87 0.06 0.20
CA PRO A 864 35.44 1.03 -0.79
C PRO A 864 34.17 0.51 -1.44
N PHE A 865 33.03 1.10 -1.06
CA PHE A 865 31.97 1.35 -2.02
C PHE A 865 32.63 2.35 -2.95
N SER A 866 33.38 1.79 -3.89
CA SER A 866 34.06 2.53 -4.93
C SER A 866 33.06 3.47 -5.59
N SER A 867 33.55 4.38 -6.41
CA SER A 867 32.71 4.96 -7.47
C SER A 867 31.95 3.90 -8.29
N ALA A 868 32.37 2.63 -8.25
CA ALA A 868 31.46 1.49 -8.40
C ALA A 868 30.77 1.16 -7.05
N GLY A 869 29.70 1.89 -6.79
CA GLY A 869 28.51 1.56 -6.01
C GLY A 869 28.58 0.68 -4.74
N CYS A 870 27.75 1.05 -3.77
CA CYS A 870 26.68 0.10 -3.41
C CYS A 870 26.01 -0.28 -4.74
N PRO A 871 25.73 -1.56 -5.09
CA PRO A 871 25.36 -1.96 -6.46
C PRO A 871 24.20 -1.19 -7.11
N PHE A 872 23.50 -0.34 -6.37
CA PHE A 872 22.49 0.57 -6.90
C PHE A 872 22.77 2.02 -6.45
N SER A 873 23.68 2.74 -7.14
CA SER A 873 23.52 4.14 -7.59
C SER A 873 24.83 4.90 -7.86
N SER A 874 24.89 5.43 -9.08
CA SER A 874 25.75 6.50 -9.62
C SER A 874 27.20 6.18 -10.04
N THR A 875 27.31 5.85 -11.32
CA THR A 875 28.48 6.05 -12.18
C THR A 875 28.78 7.55 -12.35
N LYS A 876 29.93 8.00 -11.85
CA LYS A 876 30.67 9.13 -12.44
C LYS A 876 32.11 8.70 -12.70
N GLU A 877 32.41 8.62 -13.99
CA GLU A 877 33.64 9.04 -14.67
C GLU A 877 34.94 8.96 -13.83
N THR A 878 35.64 7.84 -13.99
CA THR A 878 37.08 7.79 -13.70
C THR A 878 37.83 8.18 -14.97
N THR A 879 38.77 9.11 -14.81
CA THR A 879 39.51 9.80 -15.87
C THR A 879 40.58 8.89 -16.49
N LEU A 880 40.76 9.02 -17.82
CA LEU A 880 42.00 8.86 -18.59
C LEU A 880 42.74 7.50 -18.56
N GLN A 881 42.77 6.84 -19.72
CA GLN A 881 44.04 6.66 -20.43
C GLN A 881 43.88 7.03 -21.92
N ARG A 882 44.62 8.06 -22.35
CA ARG A 882 45.07 8.19 -23.74
C ARG A 882 46.16 7.15 -23.95
N GLY A 883 46.04 6.40 -25.04
CA GLY A 883 46.96 5.40 -25.55
C GLY A 883 46.29 4.74 -26.73
#